data_AF-A0A8C9FE47-F1
#
_entry.id   AF-A0A8C9FE47-F1
#
_cell.length_a   1.000
_cell.length_b   1.000
_cell.length_c   1.000
_cell.angle_alpha   90.00
_cell.angle_beta   90.00
_cell.angle_gamma   90.00
#
_symmetry.space_group_name_H-M   'P 1'
#
loop_
_entity.id
_entity.type
_entity.pdbx_description
1 polymer ?
#
loop_
_entity_poly.entity_id
_entity_poly.type
_entity_poly.pdbx_seq_one_letter_code
_entity_poly.pdbx_strand_id
1 'polypeptide(L)'
;MEEFRRAYARLCAAPQDAVLRRLRERGEAPGRARLDLAEQSLSLETCGALGRLLPGAAHFAEVALGDCGLSEDGGRGAAPGAAGGLRSLLFQGNNLRTTGAEALGKLLRQNKSIRSLILEWNSLGVWEEGFSFFCQGLGANNFLQRLDLRNNQINHHGAGELAVALKRNASLQELDLRWNNVGLLGGRALLSCLQSNKTLKKLELAGNNVPSDILKAVEQAMDHNRDRQTILSETQNRTCVLSKEILNLKDEKTKQVSNPTSAVQTGRVSQLQEALNEQHSIMNSLKAKLQMTEAALALSEQKVHNLGELLSATKQEQANMAERHFAELQQQKQEGADREGKLFRDLSASNEKNLFLRNQVDELEKKCKVQQDQLFQLKQDLTNTTAELKLRAVQAEERLEMEKRRFKQSLEDMESLRLKEVDHLTQHMEASERSMQDRVQRLEAIRIALEEELSQVKAAALTERSHAEEELIKVRNQARLDEQQRLEHLEEKLRLMTEARDEAQNCCLKQKQMVGEAQVKANQLSLHADGLRRRIEELQQDLNSKEQEKVTEVNKVKVELQEQIGHLQAERTAQEGLREKIAALERQLKVLSSNHREALLDKEGEISVLMEKLRMKEADISRMREEEAQRASILQNAIMAYVQGSSLGTHSLRK
;
A
#
# COMPACT_ATOMS: atom_id res chain seq x y z
N MET A 1 33.23 -33.11 37.51
CA MET A 1 33.00 -31.93 36.63
C MET A 1 33.76 -32.03 35.32
N GLU A 2 35.10 -31.93 35.30
CA GLU A 2 35.84 -31.79 34.04
C GLU A 2 35.70 -33.02 33.11
N GLU A 3 35.60 -34.23 33.65
CA GLU A 3 35.31 -35.45 32.87
C GLU A 3 33.96 -35.38 32.16
N PHE A 4 32.91 -34.88 32.83
CA PHE A 4 31.59 -34.67 32.23
C PHE A 4 31.66 -33.66 31.08
N ARG A 5 32.44 -32.58 31.24
CA ARG A 5 32.71 -31.61 30.16
C ARG A 5 33.45 -32.26 28.97
N ARG A 6 34.46 -33.09 29.24
CA ARG A 6 35.21 -33.84 28.21
C ARG A 6 34.33 -34.90 27.52
N ALA A 7 33.39 -35.51 28.23
CA ALA A 7 32.45 -36.48 27.68
C ALA A 7 31.35 -35.80 26.82
N TYR A 8 30.83 -34.65 27.24
CA TYR A 8 29.92 -33.82 26.44
C TYR A 8 30.58 -33.38 25.13
N ALA A 9 31.83 -32.91 25.19
CA ALA A 9 32.63 -32.53 24.03
C ALA A 9 33.02 -33.71 23.09
N ARG A 10 32.74 -34.96 23.48
CA ARG A 10 32.91 -36.17 22.65
C ARG A 10 31.59 -36.71 22.08
N LEU A 11 30.45 -36.30 22.62
CA LEU A 11 29.13 -36.83 22.24
C LEU A 11 28.33 -35.89 21.32
N CYS A 12 28.64 -34.60 21.29
CA CYS A 12 28.10 -33.67 20.28
C CYS A 12 29.11 -33.54 19.14
N ALA A 13 28.64 -33.46 17.89
CA ALA A 13 29.52 -33.14 16.76
C ALA A 13 29.97 -31.67 16.81
N ALA A 14 29.08 -30.78 17.27
CA ALA A 14 29.35 -29.38 17.56
C ALA A 14 28.90 -29.04 18.99
N PRO A 15 29.75 -29.26 20.03
CA PRO A 15 29.39 -28.96 21.42
C PRO A 15 29.22 -27.46 21.66
N GLN A 16 28.10 -27.05 22.25
CA GLN A 16 27.75 -25.64 22.37
C GLN A 16 28.64 -24.91 23.39
N ASP A 17 29.25 -23.80 22.98
CA ASP A 17 30.22 -23.08 23.81
C ASP A 17 29.61 -22.41 25.06
N ALA A 18 28.29 -22.21 25.08
CA ALA A 18 27.53 -21.80 26.27
C ALA A 18 27.52 -22.91 27.33
N VAL A 19 27.18 -24.14 26.92
CA VAL A 19 27.20 -25.34 27.78
C VAL A 19 28.62 -25.64 28.24
N LEU A 20 29.62 -25.51 27.35
CA LEU A 20 31.04 -25.64 27.71
C LEU A 20 31.55 -24.53 28.64
N ARG A 21 30.87 -23.38 28.75
CA ARG A 21 31.17 -22.32 29.74
C ARG A 21 30.52 -22.64 31.10
N ARG A 22 29.23 -22.98 31.13
CA ARG A 22 28.55 -23.44 32.36
C ARG A 22 29.23 -24.67 32.98
N LEU A 23 29.73 -25.60 32.16
CA LEU A 23 30.53 -26.75 32.63
C LEU A 23 32.00 -26.43 32.99
N ARG A 24 32.44 -25.17 32.87
CA ARG A 24 33.72 -24.65 33.41
C ARG A 24 33.51 -23.92 34.75
N GLU A 25 32.30 -23.46 35.06
CA GLU A 25 31.99 -22.79 36.33
C GLU A 25 32.18 -23.76 37.51
N ARG A 26 32.84 -23.29 38.57
CA ARG A 26 33.31 -24.15 39.67
C ARG A 26 32.18 -24.39 40.68
N GLY A 27 31.30 -25.32 40.34
CA GLY A 27 30.16 -25.72 41.17
C GLY A 27 30.54 -26.21 42.58
N GLU A 28 29.53 -26.25 43.45
CA GLU A 28 29.64 -26.65 44.86
C GLU A 28 30.18 -28.07 45.09
N ALA A 29 30.41 -28.41 46.37
CA ALA A 29 30.82 -29.74 46.82
C ALA A 29 29.99 -30.89 46.17
N PRO A 30 30.62 -32.04 45.89
CA PRO A 30 29.96 -33.16 45.20
C PRO A 30 28.71 -33.61 45.97
N GLY A 31 27.59 -33.77 45.25
CA GLY A 31 26.29 -34.06 45.85
C GLY A 31 25.46 -32.81 46.23
N ARG A 32 25.96 -31.59 45.95
CA ARG A 32 25.18 -30.34 45.96
C ARG A 32 25.20 -29.57 44.64
N ALA A 33 26.12 -29.86 43.73
CA ALA A 33 26.27 -29.09 42.49
C ALA A 33 24.95 -28.98 41.69
N ARG A 34 24.59 -27.74 41.32
CA ARG A 34 23.55 -27.40 40.35
C ARG A 34 24.18 -27.25 38.97
N LEU A 35 23.64 -27.92 37.96
CA LEU A 35 23.94 -27.62 36.56
C LEU A 35 22.88 -26.64 36.06
N ASP A 36 23.26 -25.38 35.87
CA ASP A 36 22.37 -24.36 35.33
C ASP A 36 22.64 -24.11 33.84
N LEU A 37 21.65 -24.42 33.01
CA LEU A 37 21.64 -24.17 31.57
C LEU A 37 20.39 -23.36 31.17
N ALA A 38 19.72 -22.71 32.12
CA ALA A 38 18.53 -21.92 31.81
C ALA A 38 18.82 -20.77 30.82
N GLU A 39 17.81 -20.39 30.05
CA GLU A 39 17.85 -19.38 28.98
C GLU A 39 18.83 -19.71 27.82
N GLN A 40 19.47 -20.89 27.83
CA GLN A 40 20.37 -21.32 26.75
C GLN A 40 19.58 -22.10 25.70
N SER A 41 19.60 -21.66 24.45
CA SER A 41 19.00 -22.38 23.31
C SER A 41 19.74 -23.70 23.05
N LEU A 42 19.25 -24.82 23.60
CA LEU A 42 19.93 -26.12 23.52
C LEU A 42 19.62 -26.85 22.22
N SER A 43 20.65 -27.34 21.52
CA SER A 43 20.46 -28.14 20.31
C SER A 43 19.93 -29.54 20.62
N LEU A 44 19.23 -30.19 19.67
CA LEU A 44 18.75 -31.57 19.83
C LEU A 44 19.89 -32.55 20.15
N GLU A 45 21.06 -32.38 19.53
CA GLU A 45 22.28 -33.12 19.88
C GLU A 45 22.68 -32.90 21.34
N THR A 46 22.70 -31.65 21.81
CA THR A 46 23.01 -31.30 23.20
C THR A 46 22.04 -31.96 24.17
N CYS A 47 20.75 -31.95 23.85
CA CYS A 47 19.71 -32.61 24.64
C CYS A 47 19.93 -34.12 24.72
N GLY A 48 20.21 -34.77 23.59
CA GLY A 48 20.53 -36.20 23.53
C GLY A 48 21.86 -36.56 24.22
N ALA A 49 22.87 -35.69 24.17
CA ALA A 49 24.14 -35.87 24.85
C ALA A 49 23.99 -35.74 26.38
N LEU A 50 23.29 -34.71 26.86
CA LEU A 50 22.90 -34.58 28.26
C LEU A 50 22.06 -35.80 28.71
N GLY A 51 21.12 -36.24 27.87
CA GLY A 51 20.33 -37.46 28.05
C GLY A 51 21.15 -38.74 28.21
N ARG A 52 22.37 -38.80 27.66
CA ARG A 52 23.29 -39.95 27.80
C ARG A 52 24.29 -39.79 28.95
N LEU A 53 24.58 -38.56 29.39
CA LEU A 53 25.60 -38.27 30.40
C LEU A 53 25.04 -38.13 31.82
N LEU A 54 23.84 -37.56 31.97
CA LEU A 54 23.18 -37.38 33.27
C LEU A 54 23.02 -38.69 34.08
N PRO A 55 22.84 -39.90 33.50
CA PRO A 55 22.77 -41.13 34.29
C PRO A 55 24.08 -41.46 35.04
N GLY A 56 25.23 -41.10 34.46
CA GLY A 56 26.55 -41.28 35.10
C GLY A 56 26.97 -40.09 35.98
N ALA A 57 26.23 -38.99 35.96
CA ALA A 57 26.64 -37.72 36.54
C ALA A 57 26.26 -37.55 38.02
N ALA A 58 26.62 -38.52 38.86
CA ALA A 58 26.33 -38.56 40.31
C ALA A 58 26.87 -37.39 41.15
N HIS A 59 27.46 -36.37 40.51
CA HIS A 59 27.89 -35.12 41.12
C HIS A 59 26.74 -34.10 41.28
N PHE A 60 25.78 -34.08 40.35
CA PHE A 60 24.73 -33.07 40.29
C PHE A 60 23.52 -33.45 41.14
N ALA A 61 23.09 -32.53 42.01
CA ALA A 61 21.86 -32.66 42.78
C ALA A 61 20.67 -31.99 42.09
N GLU A 62 20.93 -30.96 41.29
CA GLU A 62 19.92 -30.15 40.59
C GLU A 62 20.36 -29.87 39.15
N VAL A 63 19.41 -29.93 38.21
CA VAL A 63 19.61 -29.61 36.80
C VAL A 63 18.50 -28.65 36.38
N ALA A 64 18.89 -27.48 35.88
CA ALA A 64 18.00 -26.47 35.36
C ALA A 64 18.14 -26.39 33.83
N LEU A 65 17.04 -26.69 33.15
CA LEU A 65 16.86 -26.67 31.69
C LEU A 65 15.66 -25.77 31.36
N GLY A 66 15.52 -24.65 32.08
CA GLY A 66 14.41 -23.72 31.94
C GLY A 66 14.57 -22.80 30.74
N ASP A 67 13.50 -22.55 30.00
CA ASP A 67 13.45 -21.57 28.91
C ASP A 67 14.52 -21.86 27.82
N CYS A 68 14.87 -23.14 27.66
CA CYS A 68 15.96 -23.64 26.80
C CYS A 68 15.56 -23.79 25.32
N GLY A 69 14.34 -23.40 24.96
CA GLY A 69 13.79 -23.61 23.61
C GLY A 69 13.55 -25.08 23.27
N LEU A 70 13.42 -25.98 24.25
CA LEU A 70 13.27 -27.41 23.98
C LEU A 70 11.95 -27.66 23.25
N SER A 71 12.07 -28.21 22.04
CA SER A 71 10.98 -28.86 21.34
C SER A 71 10.61 -30.18 22.02
N GLU A 72 9.46 -30.70 21.64
CA GLU A 72 9.01 -32.08 21.76
C GLU A 72 10.16 -33.12 21.72
N ASP A 73 10.95 -33.15 20.63
CA ASP A 73 12.10 -34.05 20.49
C ASP A 73 13.29 -33.70 21.41
N GLY A 74 13.53 -32.42 21.70
CA GLY A 74 14.53 -31.99 22.67
C GLY A 74 14.23 -32.52 24.07
N GLY A 75 12.96 -32.45 24.48
CA GLY A 75 12.43 -33.08 25.67
C GLY A 75 12.61 -34.59 25.71
N ARG A 76 12.23 -35.26 24.61
CA ARG A 76 12.44 -36.71 24.42
C ARG A 76 13.91 -37.11 24.49
N GLY A 77 14.83 -36.24 24.07
CA GLY A 77 16.28 -36.43 24.18
C GLY A 77 16.81 -36.26 25.61
N ALA A 78 16.42 -35.19 26.30
CA ALA A 78 16.94 -34.84 27.63
C ALA A 78 16.33 -35.67 28.77
N ALA A 79 15.01 -35.90 28.76
CA ALA A 79 14.28 -36.48 29.89
C ALA A 79 14.78 -37.89 30.31
N PRO A 80 15.07 -38.84 29.39
CA PRO A 80 15.53 -40.19 29.80
C PRO A 80 16.83 -40.20 30.60
N GLY A 81 17.64 -39.14 30.54
CA GLY A 81 18.96 -39.10 31.19
C GLY A 81 18.97 -38.79 32.68
N ALA A 82 17.92 -38.19 33.25
CA ALA A 82 17.95 -37.68 34.62
C ALA A 82 17.84 -38.77 35.73
N ALA A 83 18.18 -40.03 35.40
CA ALA A 83 18.08 -41.21 36.27
C ALA A 83 19.19 -41.34 37.33
N GLY A 84 20.30 -40.61 37.20
CA GLY A 84 21.48 -40.74 38.06
C GLY A 84 21.56 -39.70 39.17
N GLY A 85 21.22 -40.07 40.41
CA GLY A 85 21.48 -39.28 41.64
C GLY A 85 20.69 -37.98 41.83
N LEU A 86 20.16 -37.41 40.74
CA LEU A 86 19.49 -36.11 40.69
C LEU A 86 18.28 -36.02 41.63
N ARG A 87 18.15 -34.91 42.36
CA ARG A 87 17.05 -34.64 43.30
C ARG A 87 16.04 -33.62 42.77
N SER A 88 16.52 -32.63 42.02
CA SER A 88 15.69 -31.57 41.43
C SER A 88 15.89 -31.50 39.92
N LEU A 89 14.80 -31.38 39.17
CA LEU A 89 14.82 -31.19 37.72
C LEU A 89 13.86 -30.06 37.34
N LEU A 90 14.39 -29.01 36.71
CA LEU A 90 13.61 -27.84 36.27
C LEU A 90 13.56 -27.82 34.74
N PHE A 91 12.35 -27.86 34.19
CA PHE A 91 12.06 -27.87 32.75
C PHE A 91 11.06 -26.74 32.37
N GLN A 92 10.87 -25.75 33.24
CA GLN A 92 9.97 -24.60 33.02
C GLN A 92 10.15 -23.93 31.64
N GLY A 93 9.09 -23.39 31.05
CA GLY A 93 9.19 -22.54 29.84
C GLY A 93 9.62 -23.26 28.55
N ASN A 94 9.47 -24.59 28.48
CA ASN A 94 9.75 -25.37 27.28
C ASN A 94 8.48 -25.85 26.58
N ASN A 95 8.56 -26.22 25.31
CA ASN A 95 7.39 -26.59 24.51
C ASN A 95 7.23 -28.13 24.43
N LEU A 96 7.26 -28.80 25.60
CA LEU A 96 7.40 -30.26 25.72
C LEU A 96 6.19 -31.07 25.22
N ARG A 97 4.96 -30.58 25.46
CA ARG A 97 3.70 -31.14 24.92
C ARG A 97 3.60 -32.68 25.07
N THR A 98 3.04 -33.37 24.08
CA THR A 98 2.61 -34.79 24.11
C THR A 98 3.78 -35.76 24.23
N THR A 99 4.76 -35.63 23.34
CA THR A 99 5.92 -36.53 23.27
C THR A 99 6.88 -36.30 24.45
N GLY A 100 6.99 -35.06 24.94
CA GLY A 100 7.67 -34.72 26.19
C GLY A 100 6.93 -35.27 27.41
N ALA A 101 5.59 -35.18 27.47
CA ALA A 101 4.78 -35.80 28.54
C ALA A 101 5.01 -37.31 28.62
N GLU A 102 5.01 -38.01 27.48
CA GLU A 102 5.37 -39.43 27.40
C GLU A 102 6.79 -39.71 27.91
N ALA A 103 7.78 -38.92 27.49
CA ALA A 103 9.18 -39.10 27.90
C ALA A 103 9.36 -38.86 29.40
N LEU A 104 8.67 -37.86 29.96
CA LEU A 104 8.60 -37.60 31.40
C LEU A 104 7.87 -38.71 32.17
N GLY A 105 6.78 -39.27 31.62
CA GLY A 105 6.09 -40.44 32.20
C GLY A 105 6.99 -41.67 32.25
N LYS A 106 7.78 -41.91 31.20
CA LYS A 106 8.79 -42.98 31.12
C LYS A 106 9.93 -42.74 32.12
N LEU A 107 10.41 -41.50 32.27
CA LEU A 107 11.33 -41.10 33.36
C LEU A 107 10.72 -41.39 34.73
N LEU A 108 9.50 -40.93 35.02
CA LEU A 108 8.88 -41.07 36.34
C LEU A 108 8.68 -42.55 36.71
N ARG A 109 8.34 -43.42 35.76
CA ARG A 109 8.21 -44.86 36.01
C ARG A 109 9.55 -45.53 36.38
N GLN A 110 10.68 -45.00 35.94
CA GLN A 110 12.02 -45.60 36.15
C GLN A 110 12.83 -44.92 37.27
N ASN A 111 12.61 -43.62 37.51
CA ASN A 111 13.45 -42.79 38.37
C ASN A 111 13.21 -43.03 39.87
N LYS A 112 14.29 -43.11 40.65
CA LYS A 112 14.27 -43.37 42.10
C LYS A 112 14.99 -42.30 42.94
N SER A 113 15.46 -41.21 42.33
CA SER A 113 16.21 -40.14 43.00
C SER A 113 15.48 -38.80 43.04
N ILE A 114 14.75 -38.44 41.97
CA ILE A 114 14.11 -37.13 41.84
C ILE A 114 13.02 -36.96 42.89
N ARG A 115 13.11 -35.84 43.62
CA ARG A 115 12.18 -35.40 44.66
C ARG A 115 11.39 -34.16 44.26
N SER A 116 11.95 -33.30 43.41
CA SER A 116 11.32 -32.07 42.92
C SER A 116 11.36 -32.03 41.39
N LEU A 117 10.20 -31.88 40.74
CA LEU A 117 10.07 -31.77 39.28
C LEU A 117 9.23 -30.54 38.94
N ILE A 118 9.82 -29.57 38.24
CA ILE A 118 9.16 -28.31 37.87
C ILE A 118 8.95 -28.26 36.36
N LEU A 119 7.68 -28.20 35.95
CA LEU A 119 7.23 -28.29 34.55
C LEU A 119 6.35 -27.10 34.17
N GLU A 120 6.45 -25.95 34.85
CA GLU A 120 5.63 -24.77 34.55
C GLU A 120 5.72 -24.36 33.06
N TRP A 121 4.62 -23.88 32.45
CA TRP A 121 4.55 -23.42 31.05
C TRP A 121 4.80 -24.50 29.96
N ASN A 122 4.69 -25.80 30.27
CA ASN A 122 5.06 -26.88 29.32
C ASN A 122 3.95 -27.41 28.39
N SER A 123 2.72 -26.92 28.52
CA SER A 123 1.57 -27.33 27.68
C SER A 123 1.32 -28.86 27.62
N LEU A 124 1.67 -29.59 28.69
CA LEU A 124 1.58 -31.05 28.74
C LEU A 124 0.13 -31.57 28.67
N GLY A 125 -0.85 -30.76 29.07
CA GLY A 125 -2.27 -31.11 29.15
C GLY A 125 -3.10 -30.87 27.88
N VAL A 126 -2.48 -30.39 26.79
CA VAL A 126 -3.19 -30.11 25.51
C VAL A 126 -3.73 -31.39 24.85
N TRP A 127 -3.06 -32.53 25.07
CA TRP A 127 -3.41 -33.81 24.46
C TRP A 127 -3.56 -34.88 25.55
N GLU A 128 -4.78 -35.39 25.72
CA GLU A 128 -5.17 -36.21 26.88
C GLU A 128 -4.40 -37.53 26.96
N GLU A 129 -4.10 -38.14 25.81
CA GLU A 129 -3.38 -39.41 25.69
C GLU A 129 -1.93 -39.31 26.23
N GLY A 130 -1.18 -38.29 25.79
CA GLY A 130 0.17 -38.02 26.27
C GLY A 130 0.19 -37.66 27.76
N PHE A 131 -0.81 -36.93 28.23
CA PHE A 131 -0.95 -36.59 29.65
C PHE A 131 -1.35 -37.81 30.50
N SER A 132 -2.13 -38.76 29.98
CA SER A 132 -2.38 -40.05 30.63
C SER A 132 -1.09 -40.84 30.81
N PHE A 133 -0.21 -40.91 29.78
CA PHE A 133 1.09 -41.57 29.93
C PHE A 133 1.97 -40.92 31.02
N PHE A 134 1.94 -39.58 31.13
CA PHE A 134 2.58 -38.88 32.25
C PHE A 134 1.98 -39.26 33.60
N CYS A 135 0.64 -39.25 33.72
CA CYS A 135 -0.09 -39.63 34.93
C CYS A 135 0.16 -41.09 35.34
N GLN A 136 0.22 -42.03 34.39
CA GLN A 136 0.60 -43.42 34.62
C GLN A 136 2.06 -43.59 35.06
N GLY A 137 2.95 -42.66 34.67
CA GLY A 137 4.32 -42.59 35.17
C GLY A 137 4.35 -42.11 36.62
N LEU A 138 3.63 -41.02 36.92
CA LEU A 138 3.50 -40.44 38.25
C LEU A 138 2.85 -41.41 39.26
N GLY A 139 1.78 -42.10 38.87
CA GLY A 139 1.08 -43.08 39.70
C GLY A 139 1.88 -44.35 40.01
N ALA A 140 2.97 -44.61 39.27
CA ALA A 140 3.93 -45.69 39.54
C ALA A 140 5.17 -45.21 40.31
N ASN A 141 5.45 -43.90 40.33
CA ASN A 141 6.59 -43.34 41.03
C ASN A 141 6.32 -43.25 42.54
N ASN A 142 7.30 -43.63 43.36
CA ASN A 142 7.22 -43.60 44.82
C ASN A 142 8.40 -42.81 45.45
N PHE A 143 8.93 -41.83 44.71
CA PHE A 143 10.10 -41.03 45.11
C PHE A 143 9.86 -39.52 44.99
N LEU A 144 9.12 -39.06 43.98
CA LEU A 144 8.77 -37.67 43.77
C LEU A 144 7.93 -37.14 44.93
N GLN A 145 8.30 -35.97 45.47
CA GLN A 145 7.66 -35.32 46.61
C GLN A 145 7.01 -33.99 46.22
N ARG A 146 7.55 -33.27 45.24
CA ARG A 146 7.02 -32.00 44.74
C ARG A 146 6.91 -32.01 43.23
N LEU A 147 5.75 -31.62 42.73
CA LEU A 147 5.44 -31.53 41.31
C LEU A 147 4.76 -30.19 41.01
N ASP A 148 5.33 -29.43 40.08
CA ASP A 148 4.74 -28.17 39.61
C ASP A 148 4.34 -28.31 38.14
N LEU A 149 3.03 -28.13 37.90
CA LEU A 149 2.36 -28.22 36.60
C LEU A 149 1.62 -26.91 36.27
N ARG A 150 2.07 -25.75 36.78
CA ARG A 150 1.47 -24.45 36.45
C ARG A 150 1.48 -24.16 34.95
N ASN A 151 0.47 -23.47 34.41
CA ASN A 151 0.39 -23.09 32.99
C ASN A 151 0.63 -24.27 32.00
N ASN A 152 0.06 -25.45 32.28
CA ASN A 152 0.21 -26.65 31.43
C ASN A 152 -0.99 -26.97 30.54
N GLN A 153 -2.02 -26.10 30.53
CA GLN A 153 -3.26 -26.29 29.79
C GLN A 153 -4.04 -27.56 30.20
N ILE A 154 -3.83 -28.08 31.42
CA ILE A 154 -4.49 -29.29 31.92
C ILE A 154 -5.99 -29.05 32.02
N ASN A 155 -6.77 -29.81 31.23
CA ASN A 155 -8.22 -29.73 31.22
C ASN A 155 -8.86 -30.65 32.30
N HIS A 156 -10.19 -30.70 32.32
CA HIS A 156 -10.94 -31.51 33.29
C HIS A 156 -10.77 -33.03 33.13
N HIS A 157 -10.49 -33.54 31.93
CA HIS A 157 -10.16 -34.96 31.71
C HIS A 157 -8.75 -35.29 32.22
N GLY A 158 -7.75 -34.47 31.90
CA GLY A 158 -6.38 -34.58 32.43
C GLY A 158 -6.32 -34.48 33.95
N ALA A 159 -7.18 -33.64 34.56
CA ALA A 159 -7.36 -33.60 36.01
C ALA A 159 -7.97 -34.90 36.59
N GLY A 160 -8.82 -35.59 35.83
CA GLY A 160 -9.34 -36.92 36.16
C GLY A 160 -8.25 -37.99 36.15
N GLU A 161 -7.42 -38.03 35.10
CA GLU A 161 -6.25 -38.92 35.01
C GLU A 161 -5.25 -38.66 36.13
N LEU A 162 -4.99 -37.39 36.45
CA LEU A 162 -4.13 -36.98 37.55
C LEU A 162 -4.72 -37.41 38.90
N ALA A 163 -6.03 -37.28 39.10
CA ALA A 163 -6.70 -37.80 40.29
C ALA A 163 -6.57 -39.33 40.42
N VAL A 164 -6.68 -40.10 39.32
CA VAL A 164 -6.45 -41.56 39.31
C VAL A 164 -4.99 -41.89 39.66
N ALA A 165 -4.02 -41.13 39.14
CA ALA A 165 -2.61 -41.28 39.50
C ALA A 165 -2.36 -40.99 40.99
N LEU A 166 -2.95 -39.92 41.54
CA LEU A 166 -2.84 -39.55 42.96
C LEU A 166 -3.47 -40.57 43.91
N LYS A 167 -4.51 -41.33 43.48
CA LYS A 167 -5.05 -42.46 44.25
C LYS A 167 -4.05 -43.62 44.41
N ARG A 168 -3.02 -43.70 43.56
CA ARG A 168 -1.97 -44.75 43.57
C ARG A 168 -0.62 -44.28 44.09
N ASN A 169 -0.26 -43.03 43.84
CA ASN A 169 1.02 -42.45 44.26
C ASN A 169 1.08 -42.34 45.80
N ALA A 170 2.17 -42.86 46.39
CA ALA A 170 2.40 -42.86 47.85
C ALA A 170 3.60 -42.00 48.30
N SER A 171 4.07 -41.06 47.47
CA SER A 171 5.25 -40.22 47.78
C SER A 171 5.06 -38.72 47.62
N LEU A 172 4.11 -38.29 46.78
CA LEU A 172 3.88 -36.89 46.47
C LEU A 172 3.27 -36.16 47.67
N GLN A 173 3.81 -34.98 47.96
CA GLN A 173 3.51 -34.15 49.14
C GLN A 173 3.05 -32.74 48.74
N GLU A 174 3.58 -32.20 47.64
CA GLU A 174 3.19 -30.89 47.10
C GLU A 174 2.88 -31.02 45.61
N LEU A 175 1.73 -30.49 45.19
CA LEU A 175 1.28 -30.44 43.80
C LEU A 175 0.77 -29.03 43.49
N ASP A 176 1.38 -28.37 42.50
CA ASP A 176 0.93 -27.09 41.98
C ASP A 176 0.26 -27.23 40.62
N LEU A 177 -0.99 -26.80 40.52
CA LEU A 177 -1.80 -26.82 39.31
C LEU A 177 -2.29 -25.42 38.92
N ARG A 178 -1.77 -24.34 39.51
CA ARG A 178 -2.29 -22.98 39.27
C ARG A 178 -2.24 -22.61 37.78
N TRP A 179 -3.25 -21.86 37.33
CA TRP A 179 -3.39 -21.44 35.92
C TRP A 179 -3.47 -22.63 34.93
N ASN A 180 -4.44 -23.52 35.16
CA ASN A 180 -4.85 -24.57 34.22
C ASN A 180 -6.38 -24.50 34.01
N ASN A 181 -6.99 -25.46 33.31
CA ASN A 181 -8.43 -25.48 33.00
C ASN A 181 -9.15 -26.70 33.62
N VAL A 182 -8.84 -26.99 34.88
CA VAL A 182 -9.32 -28.16 35.64
C VAL A 182 -10.86 -28.16 35.81
N GLY A 183 -11.46 -26.99 36.01
CA GLY A 183 -12.92 -26.81 36.06
C GLY A 183 -13.65 -27.57 37.18
N LEU A 184 -15.00 -27.48 37.16
CA LEU A 184 -15.89 -28.16 38.11
C LEU A 184 -15.66 -29.68 38.17
N LEU A 185 -15.57 -30.35 37.02
CA LEU A 185 -15.45 -31.82 36.96
C LEU A 185 -14.08 -32.30 37.44
N GLY A 186 -12.99 -31.66 37.01
CA GLY A 186 -11.64 -31.99 37.48
C GLY A 186 -11.46 -31.67 38.97
N GLY A 187 -12.04 -30.57 39.46
CA GLY A 187 -12.07 -30.23 40.88
C GLY A 187 -12.75 -31.31 41.74
N ARG A 188 -13.89 -31.85 41.27
CA ARG A 188 -14.56 -33.00 41.92
C ARG A 188 -13.70 -34.27 41.89
N ALA A 189 -13.01 -34.55 40.78
CA ALA A 189 -12.13 -35.72 40.67
C ALA A 189 -10.95 -35.64 41.65
N LEU A 190 -10.30 -34.47 41.75
CA LEU A 190 -9.22 -34.22 42.72
C LEU A 190 -9.73 -34.31 44.16
N LEU A 191 -10.88 -33.70 44.50
CA LEU A 191 -11.49 -33.83 45.83
C LEU A 191 -11.76 -35.31 46.19
N SER A 192 -12.21 -36.13 45.23
CA SER A 192 -12.38 -37.57 45.41
C SER A 192 -11.05 -38.33 45.62
N CYS A 193 -9.92 -37.88 45.06
CA CYS A 193 -8.63 -38.55 45.30
C CYS A 193 -8.06 -38.26 46.69
N LEU A 194 -8.30 -37.06 47.25
CA LEU A 194 -7.82 -36.67 48.58
C LEU A 194 -8.47 -37.45 49.73
N GLN A 195 -9.65 -38.02 49.53
CA GLN A 195 -10.27 -38.92 50.51
C GLN A 195 -9.46 -40.22 50.71
N SER A 196 -8.73 -40.65 49.67
CA SER A 196 -7.94 -41.89 49.65
C SER A 196 -6.42 -41.67 49.73
N ASN A 197 -5.89 -40.62 49.10
CA ASN A 197 -4.48 -40.23 49.21
C ASN A 197 -4.25 -39.59 50.60
N LYS A 198 -3.18 -40.00 51.29
CA LYS A 198 -2.81 -39.52 52.64
C LYS A 198 -1.43 -38.85 52.67
N THR A 199 -0.81 -38.65 51.50
CA THR A 199 0.59 -38.22 51.36
C THR A 199 0.69 -36.75 50.96
N LEU A 200 -0.25 -36.29 50.13
CA LEU A 200 -0.33 -34.91 49.67
C LEU A 200 -0.71 -33.98 50.84
N LYS A 201 0.08 -32.92 51.03
CA LYS A 201 -0.05 -31.90 52.09
C LYS A 201 -0.33 -30.50 51.52
N LYS A 202 0.05 -30.27 50.25
CA LYS A 202 -0.23 -29.03 49.54
C LYS A 202 -0.79 -29.32 48.14
N LEU A 203 -1.93 -28.71 47.81
CA LEU A 203 -2.54 -28.73 46.49
C LEU A 203 -2.98 -27.31 46.13
N GLU A 204 -2.37 -26.72 45.09
CA GLU A 204 -2.61 -25.33 44.69
C GLU A 204 -3.48 -25.29 43.41
N LEU A 205 -4.69 -24.71 43.52
CA LEU A 205 -5.71 -24.70 42.46
C LEU A 205 -6.17 -23.29 42.04
N ALA A 206 -5.51 -22.21 42.46
CA ALA A 206 -5.84 -20.85 42.02
C ALA A 206 -5.81 -20.72 40.48
N GLY A 207 -6.77 -19.97 39.91
CA GLY A 207 -6.84 -19.73 38.46
C GLY A 207 -7.26 -20.94 37.62
N ASN A 208 -8.06 -21.88 38.16
CA ASN A 208 -8.48 -23.12 37.48
C ASN A 208 -9.96 -23.22 37.07
N ASN A 209 -10.76 -22.16 37.25
CA ASN A 209 -12.22 -22.18 37.09
C ASN A 209 -12.92 -23.29 37.93
N VAL A 210 -12.37 -23.61 39.10
CA VAL A 210 -12.96 -24.53 40.09
C VAL A 210 -13.87 -23.72 41.02
N PRO A 211 -15.15 -24.11 41.21
CA PRO A 211 -16.06 -23.42 42.13
C PRO A 211 -15.58 -23.36 43.59
N SER A 212 -15.94 -22.26 44.28
CA SER A 212 -15.37 -21.92 45.60
C SER A 212 -15.76 -22.86 46.74
N ASP A 213 -16.88 -23.57 46.60
CA ASP A 213 -17.31 -24.66 47.49
C ASP A 213 -16.37 -25.86 47.39
N ILE A 214 -15.96 -26.24 46.17
CA ILE A 214 -14.99 -27.32 45.94
C ILE A 214 -13.61 -26.90 46.43
N LEU A 215 -13.18 -25.65 46.19
CA LEU A 215 -11.90 -25.16 46.69
C LEU A 215 -11.81 -25.25 48.22
N LYS A 216 -12.86 -24.84 48.94
CA LYS A 216 -12.96 -24.99 50.41
C LYS A 216 -12.97 -26.45 50.86
N ALA A 217 -13.68 -27.32 50.15
CA ALA A 217 -13.71 -28.76 50.47
C ALA A 217 -12.35 -29.44 50.21
N VAL A 218 -11.60 -28.99 49.19
CA VAL A 218 -10.23 -29.40 48.93
C VAL A 218 -9.30 -28.92 50.04
N GLU A 219 -9.34 -27.63 50.39
CA GLU A 219 -8.56 -27.03 51.49
C GLU A 219 -8.76 -27.81 52.80
N GLN A 220 -10.01 -28.04 53.20
CA GLN A 220 -10.35 -28.89 54.35
C GLN A 220 -9.79 -30.31 54.25
N ALA A 221 -9.84 -30.95 53.07
CA ALA A 221 -9.27 -32.28 52.88
C ALA A 221 -7.73 -32.30 52.95
N MET A 222 -7.06 -31.22 52.54
CA MET A 222 -5.62 -31.06 52.69
C MET A 222 -5.22 -30.89 54.16
N ASP A 223 -5.96 -30.10 54.94
CA ASP A 223 -5.72 -29.93 56.39
C ASP A 223 -5.89 -31.25 57.14
N HIS A 224 -6.95 -32.01 56.87
CA HIS A 224 -7.13 -33.35 57.46
C HIS A 224 -5.97 -34.31 57.16
N ASN A 225 -5.33 -34.19 55.99
CA ASN A 225 -4.15 -34.99 55.65
C ASN A 225 -2.86 -34.45 56.31
N ARG A 226 -2.75 -33.14 56.51
CA ARG A 226 -1.66 -32.50 57.25
C ARG A 226 -1.69 -32.92 58.73
N ASP A 227 -2.85 -32.86 59.37
CA ASP A 227 -3.05 -33.27 60.76
C ASP A 227 -2.82 -34.77 60.98
N ARG A 228 -3.28 -35.61 60.04
CA ARG A 228 -2.93 -37.04 60.05
C ARG A 228 -1.42 -37.27 60.04
N GLN A 229 -0.66 -36.47 59.28
CA GLN A 229 0.80 -36.61 59.23
C GLN A 229 1.52 -36.06 60.47
N THR A 230 1.03 -34.98 61.11
CA THR A 230 1.61 -34.52 62.39
C THR A 230 1.44 -35.60 63.46
N ILE A 231 0.22 -36.12 63.63
CA ILE A 231 -0.10 -37.21 64.57
C ILE A 231 0.73 -38.47 64.27
N LEU A 232 0.88 -38.85 62.99
CA LEU A 232 1.74 -39.99 62.61
C LEU A 232 3.22 -39.75 62.93
N SER A 233 3.73 -38.52 62.77
CA SER A 233 5.11 -38.19 63.14
C SER A 233 5.33 -38.18 64.65
N GLU A 234 4.38 -37.65 65.44
CA GLU A 234 4.44 -37.63 66.90
C GLU A 234 4.36 -39.04 67.49
N THR A 235 3.48 -39.89 66.96
CA THR A 235 3.38 -41.29 67.39
C THR A 235 4.64 -42.07 67.02
N GLN A 236 5.19 -41.90 65.81
CA GLN A 236 6.48 -42.51 65.44
C GLN A 236 7.64 -42.02 66.32
N ASN A 237 7.70 -40.72 66.64
CA ASN A 237 8.72 -40.16 67.53
C ASN A 237 8.59 -40.73 68.95
N ARG A 238 7.37 -40.80 69.52
CA ARG A 238 7.11 -41.47 70.80
C ARG A 238 7.51 -42.94 70.78
N THR A 239 7.14 -43.70 69.74
CA THR A 239 7.55 -45.10 69.57
C THR A 239 9.07 -45.25 69.50
N CYS A 240 9.78 -44.34 68.84
CA CYS A 240 11.24 -44.34 68.77
C CYS A 240 11.90 -44.08 70.14
N VAL A 241 11.38 -43.14 70.93
CA VAL A 241 11.85 -42.88 72.30
C VAL A 241 11.60 -44.10 73.20
N LEU A 242 10.37 -44.60 73.24
CA LEU A 242 10.00 -45.79 74.02
C LEU A 242 10.83 -47.02 73.62
N SER A 243 11.13 -47.20 72.33
CA SER A 243 11.98 -48.31 71.86
C SER A 243 13.42 -48.21 72.38
N LYS A 244 13.95 -46.99 72.56
CA LYS A 244 15.28 -46.77 73.15
C LYS A 244 15.27 -46.98 74.67
N GLU A 245 14.24 -46.53 75.37
CA GLU A 245 14.07 -46.77 76.81
C GLU A 245 13.94 -48.27 77.12
N ILE A 246 13.15 -49.01 76.32
CA ILE A 246 13.03 -50.47 76.42
C ILE A 246 14.37 -51.18 76.15
N LEU A 247 15.21 -50.63 75.26
CA LEU A 247 16.56 -51.17 75.03
C LEU A 247 17.47 -50.95 76.24
N ASN A 248 17.50 -49.72 76.78
CA ASN A 248 18.30 -49.36 77.95
C ASN A 248 17.92 -50.20 79.19
N LEU A 249 16.62 -50.36 79.47
CA LEU A 249 16.12 -51.20 80.56
C LEU A 249 16.49 -52.69 80.42
N LYS A 250 16.77 -53.14 79.19
CA LYS A 250 17.23 -54.50 78.91
C LYS A 250 18.72 -54.68 79.22
N ASP A 251 19.53 -53.64 79.00
CA ASP A 251 20.97 -53.60 79.30
C ASP A 251 21.31 -53.30 80.78
N GLU A 252 20.34 -52.77 81.54
CA GLU A 252 20.44 -52.72 83.01
C GLU A 252 20.13 -54.10 83.61
N LYS A 253 19.11 -54.80 83.11
CA LYS A 253 18.68 -56.11 83.63
C LYS A 253 19.72 -57.23 83.40
N THR A 254 20.59 -57.12 82.41
CA THR A 254 21.68 -58.07 82.16
C THR A 254 22.88 -57.92 83.10
N LYS A 255 22.92 -56.89 83.96
CA LYS A 255 24.03 -56.64 84.91
C LYS A 255 23.80 -57.16 86.34
N GLN A 256 22.68 -57.83 86.62
CA GLN A 256 22.30 -58.25 87.98
C GLN A 256 22.14 -59.77 88.18
N VAL A 257 23.04 -60.62 87.65
CA VAL A 257 23.11 -62.05 88.04
C VAL A 257 24.55 -62.56 88.08
N SER A 258 25.12 -62.79 89.29
CA SER A 258 26.26 -63.70 89.48
C SER A 258 26.52 -64.12 90.95
N ASN A 259 26.74 -65.44 91.12
CA ASN A 259 27.54 -66.16 92.14
C ASN A 259 27.00 -66.48 93.58
N PRO A 260 27.54 -67.54 94.27
CA PRO A 260 26.81 -68.32 95.32
C PRO A 260 27.58 -68.70 96.63
N THR A 261 26.92 -69.38 97.59
CA THR A 261 27.48 -69.95 98.88
C THR A 261 26.77 -71.26 99.35
N SER A 262 27.09 -71.84 100.54
CA SER A 262 27.00 -73.31 100.78
C SER A 262 26.90 -73.86 102.24
N ALA A 263 26.41 -75.12 102.36
CA ALA A 263 26.87 -76.23 103.25
C ALA A 263 26.42 -76.44 104.76
N VAL A 264 25.83 -77.64 105.06
CA VAL A 264 26.22 -78.69 106.10
C VAL A 264 25.60 -78.85 107.55
N GLN A 265 25.34 -80.13 107.99
CA GLN A 265 25.37 -80.82 109.36
C GLN A 265 24.15 -81.37 110.22
N THR A 266 24.42 -82.30 111.20
CA THR A 266 23.67 -83.48 111.84
C THR A 266 22.97 -83.32 113.25
N GLY A 267 22.29 -84.28 113.96
CA GLY A 267 21.80 -85.70 113.81
C GLY A 267 21.70 -86.62 115.11
N ARG A 268 20.92 -87.76 115.12
CA ARG A 268 20.84 -88.99 116.06
C ARG A 268 19.74 -89.20 117.19
N VAL A 269 19.72 -90.36 117.94
CA VAL A 269 18.55 -91.12 118.55
C VAL A 269 18.85 -91.98 119.87
N SER A 270 17.82 -92.49 120.65
CA SER A 270 17.75 -93.72 121.59
C SER A 270 17.86 -93.58 123.18
N GLN A 271 17.40 -94.44 124.17
CA GLN A 271 16.32 -95.51 124.39
C GLN A 271 16.27 -96.20 125.85
N LEU A 272 15.14 -96.84 126.31
CA LEU A 272 14.91 -98.02 127.29
C LEU A 272 15.11 -97.87 128.87
N GLN A 273 14.61 -98.66 129.90
CA GLN A 273 13.54 -99.72 130.15
C GLN A 273 13.00 -99.90 131.66
N GLU A 274 13.06 -101.07 132.38
CA GLU A 274 12.19 -101.54 133.56
C GLU A 274 12.89 -102.31 134.76
N ALA A 275 12.12 -102.84 135.78
CA ALA A 275 12.27 -104.08 136.64
C ALA A 275 12.35 -103.94 138.22
N LEU A 276 12.10 -104.93 139.15
CA LEU A 276 11.19 -106.12 139.29
C LEU A 276 11.29 -106.89 140.69
N ASN A 277 10.15 -107.34 141.31
CA ASN A 277 9.90 -108.39 142.37
C ASN A 277 10.54 -108.36 143.81
N GLU A 278 10.05 -108.96 144.92
CA GLU A 278 9.15 -110.11 145.34
C GLU A 278 9.90 -111.46 145.67
N GLN A 279 9.77 -112.15 146.82
CA GLN A 279 8.82 -113.25 147.17
C GLN A 279 9.12 -113.80 148.62
N HIS A 280 8.14 -113.89 149.55
CA HIS A 280 7.36 -115.09 149.98
C HIS A 280 8.01 -116.10 150.96
N SER A 281 7.44 -116.22 152.18
CA SER A 281 6.59 -117.36 152.64
C SER A 281 7.43 -118.47 153.34
N ILE A 282 7.02 -119.70 153.73
CA ILE A 282 5.82 -120.51 153.46
C ILE A 282 4.98 -120.85 154.73
N MET A 283 5.53 -120.89 155.96
CA MET A 283 4.85 -121.50 157.13
C MET A 283 3.50 -120.88 157.53
N ASN A 284 3.22 -119.63 157.15
CA ASN A 284 1.88 -119.02 157.30
C ASN A 284 0.80 -119.69 156.41
N SER A 285 1.15 -120.59 155.49
CA SER A 285 0.30 -121.29 154.51
C SER A 285 -1.09 -121.73 155.02
N LEU A 286 -1.20 -122.22 156.25
CA LEU A 286 -2.48 -122.71 156.78
C LEU A 286 -3.39 -121.60 157.34
N LYS A 287 -2.83 -120.55 157.95
CA LYS A 287 -3.60 -119.34 158.32
C LYS A 287 -3.94 -118.52 157.08
N ALA A 288 -2.99 -118.47 156.13
CA ALA A 288 -3.19 -117.90 154.81
C ALA A 288 -4.33 -118.59 154.05
N LYS A 289 -4.59 -119.90 154.20
CA LYS A 289 -5.72 -120.55 153.50
C LYS A 289 -7.10 -120.03 153.91
N LEU A 290 -7.33 -119.73 155.19
CA LEU A 290 -8.60 -119.12 155.63
C LEU A 290 -8.67 -117.64 155.20
N GLN A 291 -7.59 -116.90 155.38
CA GLN A 291 -7.49 -115.52 154.86
C GLN A 291 -7.53 -115.48 153.33
N MET A 292 -7.19 -116.54 152.60
CA MET A 292 -7.33 -116.63 151.15
C MET A 292 -8.77 -116.89 150.74
N THR A 293 -9.58 -117.61 151.52
CA THR A 293 -11.02 -117.70 151.24
C THR A 293 -11.73 -116.37 151.53
N GLU A 294 -11.40 -115.69 152.63
CA GLU A 294 -11.97 -114.39 152.97
C GLU A 294 -11.47 -113.29 152.03
N ALA A 295 -10.16 -113.26 151.71
CA ALA A 295 -9.61 -112.33 150.74
C ALA A 295 -9.98 -112.68 149.30
N ALA A 296 -10.28 -113.94 148.94
CA ALA A 296 -10.85 -114.26 147.63
C ALA A 296 -12.32 -113.83 147.53
N LEU A 297 -13.08 -113.86 148.62
CA LEU A 297 -14.41 -113.24 148.67
C LEU A 297 -14.30 -111.72 148.53
N ALA A 298 -13.41 -111.06 149.29
CA ALA A 298 -13.17 -109.63 149.17
C ALA A 298 -12.60 -109.22 147.79
N LEU A 299 -11.73 -110.03 147.17
CA LEU A 299 -11.29 -109.83 145.78
C LEU A 299 -12.39 -110.16 144.77
N SER A 300 -13.35 -111.02 145.09
CA SER A 300 -14.53 -111.27 144.26
C SER A 300 -15.47 -110.07 144.33
N GLU A 301 -15.74 -109.54 145.51
CA GLU A 301 -16.54 -108.33 145.74
C GLU A 301 -15.87 -107.09 145.13
N GLN A 302 -14.56 -106.91 145.32
CA GLN A 302 -13.80 -105.84 144.67
C GLN A 302 -13.73 -106.03 143.15
N LYS A 303 -13.61 -107.26 142.62
CA LYS A 303 -13.72 -107.49 141.17
C LYS A 303 -15.12 -107.18 140.67
N VAL A 304 -16.19 -107.56 141.38
CA VAL A 304 -17.57 -107.22 141.02
C VAL A 304 -17.80 -105.71 141.08
N HIS A 305 -17.20 -105.00 142.05
CA HIS A 305 -17.23 -103.55 142.14
C HIS A 305 -16.49 -102.90 140.97
N ASN A 306 -15.21 -103.23 140.76
CA ASN A 306 -14.39 -102.70 139.66
C ASN A 306 -14.96 -103.06 138.28
N LEU A 307 -15.57 -104.24 138.11
CA LEU A 307 -16.31 -104.63 136.91
C LEU A 307 -17.62 -103.85 136.77
N GLY A 308 -18.29 -103.53 137.88
CA GLY A 308 -19.45 -102.64 137.90
C GLY A 308 -19.09 -101.20 137.50
N GLU A 309 -17.98 -100.67 138.00
CA GLU A 309 -17.40 -99.39 137.59
C GLU A 309 -17.02 -99.40 136.11
N LEU A 310 -16.26 -100.40 135.64
CA LEU A 310 -15.93 -100.57 134.22
C LEU A 310 -17.17 -100.72 133.34
N LEU A 311 -18.20 -101.44 133.79
CA LEU A 311 -19.47 -101.57 133.07
C LEU A 311 -20.26 -100.25 133.07
N SER A 312 -20.14 -99.43 134.11
CA SER A 312 -20.75 -98.09 134.14
C SER A 312 -20.00 -97.11 133.23
N ALA A 313 -18.66 -97.13 133.24
CA ALA A 313 -17.81 -96.31 132.40
C ALA A 313 -17.99 -96.66 130.92
N THR A 314 -17.93 -97.94 130.55
CA THR A 314 -18.17 -98.38 129.17
C THR A 314 -19.60 -98.13 128.69
N LYS A 315 -20.61 -98.20 129.57
CA LYS A 315 -21.98 -97.74 129.24
C LYS A 315 -22.05 -96.23 129.02
N GLN A 316 -21.37 -95.43 129.84
CA GLN A 316 -21.32 -93.98 129.66
C GLN A 316 -20.54 -93.60 128.39
N GLU A 317 -19.45 -94.30 128.06
CA GLU A 317 -18.73 -94.13 126.80
C GLU A 317 -19.59 -94.53 125.60
N GLN A 318 -20.33 -95.65 125.67
CA GLN A 318 -21.29 -96.03 124.63
C GLN A 318 -22.40 -94.99 124.46
N ALA A 319 -22.94 -94.42 125.55
CA ALA A 319 -23.91 -93.33 125.50
C ALA A 319 -23.31 -92.07 124.86
N ASN A 320 -22.14 -91.61 125.34
CA ASN A 320 -21.43 -90.45 124.80
C ASN A 320 -21.07 -90.64 123.31
N MET A 321 -20.71 -91.85 122.87
CA MET A 321 -20.43 -92.16 121.48
C MET A 321 -21.71 -92.23 120.63
N ALA A 322 -22.81 -92.75 121.16
CA ALA A 322 -24.10 -92.72 120.49
C ALA A 322 -24.63 -91.29 120.32
N GLU A 323 -24.48 -90.43 121.34
CA GLU A 323 -24.80 -89.00 121.26
C GLU A 323 -23.93 -88.26 120.24
N ARG A 324 -22.62 -88.51 120.22
CA ARG A 324 -21.70 -87.97 119.20
C ARG A 324 -22.10 -88.38 117.80
N HIS A 325 -22.30 -89.69 117.55
CA HIS A 325 -22.71 -90.17 116.23
C HIS A 325 -24.10 -89.67 115.82
N PHE A 326 -25.03 -89.46 116.77
CA PHE A 326 -26.31 -88.83 116.48
C PHE A 326 -26.16 -87.35 116.09
N ALA A 327 -25.31 -86.60 116.80
CA ALA A 327 -25.00 -85.20 116.49
C ALA A 327 -24.26 -85.06 115.14
N GLU A 328 -23.25 -85.90 114.87
CA GLU A 328 -22.54 -86.00 113.59
C GLU A 328 -23.52 -86.31 112.45
N LEU A 329 -24.44 -87.26 112.63
CA LEU A 329 -25.44 -87.62 111.64
C LEU A 329 -26.47 -86.50 111.40
N GLN A 330 -26.86 -85.74 112.44
CA GLN A 330 -27.67 -84.53 112.25
C GLN A 330 -26.90 -83.43 111.52
N GLN A 331 -25.65 -83.17 111.88
CA GLN A 331 -24.82 -82.16 111.21
C GLN A 331 -24.62 -82.52 109.73
N GLN A 332 -24.30 -83.78 109.40
CA GLN A 332 -24.17 -84.22 108.01
C GLN A 332 -25.47 -84.08 107.21
N LYS A 333 -26.63 -84.33 107.83
CA LYS A 333 -27.94 -84.11 107.19
C LYS A 333 -28.22 -82.62 106.96
N GLN A 334 -27.92 -81.77 107.93
CA GLN A 334 -28.08 -80.32 107.81
C GLN A 334 -27.15 -79.74 106.74
N GLU A 335 -25.86 -80.10 106.77
CA GLU A 335 -24.91 -79.72 105.72
C GLU A 335 -25.29 -80.25 104.34
N GLY A 336 -25.89 -81.44 104.26
CA GLY A 336 -26.46 -81.97 103.02
C GLY A 336 -27.59 -81.08 102.49
N ALA A 337 -28.59 -80.78 103.32
CA ALA A 337 -29.70 -79.91 102.97
C ALA A 337 -29.25 -78.48 102.60
N ASP A 338 -28.25 -77.93 103.30
CA ASP A 338 -27.68 -76.60 102.99
C ASP A 338 -26.88 -76.58 101.67
N ARG A 339 -26.27 -77.71 101.27
CA ARG A 339 -25.59 -77.86 99.97
C ARG A 339 -26.62 -78.02 98.84
N GLU A 340 -27.62 -78.89 99.01
CA GLU A 340 -28.73 -79.04 98.05
C GLU A 340 -29.50 -77.73 97.87
N GLY A 341 -29.81 -77.04 98.96
CA GLY A 341 -30.47 -75.74 98.96
C GLY A 341 -29.62 -74.60 98.36
N LYS A 342 -28.30 -74.75 98.24
CA LYS A 342 -27.45 -73.85 97.43
C LYS A 342 -27.53 -74.23 95.94
N LEU A 343 -27.26 -75.49 95.61
CA LEU A 343 -27.32 -76.00 94.24
C LEU A 343 -28.65 -75.74 93.55
N PHE A 344 -29.78 -75.84 94.27
CA PHE A 344 -31.11 -75.52 93.74
C PHE A 344 -31.28 -74.03 93.40
N ARG A 345 -30.75 -73.13 94.23
CA ARG A 345 -30.77 -71.67 93.97
C ARG A 345 -29.88 -71.30 92.78
N ASP A 346 -28.66 -71.86 92.73
CA ASP A 346 -27.72 -71.65 91.63
C ASP A 346 -28.30 -72.17 90.30
N LEU A 347 -28.99 -73.32 90.33
CA LEU A 347 -29.71 -73.88 89.18
C LEU A 347 -30.89 -73.00 88.75
N SER A 348 -31.69 -72.45 89.69
CA SER A 348 -32.78 -71.51 89.36
C SER A 348 -32.25 -70.26 88.67
N ALA A 349 -31.24 -69.60 89.25
CA ALA A 349 -30.61 -68.41 88.69
C ALA A 349 -29.99 -68.68 87.30
N SER A 350 -29.40 -69.86 87.10
CA SER A 350 -28.90 -70.30 85.80
C SER A 350 -30.03 -70.52 84.78
N ASN A 351 -31.15 -71.13 85.18
CA ASN A 351 -32.32 -71.33 84.34
C ASN A 351 -33.00 -70.01 83.93
N GLU A 352 -33.18 -69.09 84.89
CA GLU A 352 -33.71 -67.73 84.64
C GLU A 352 -32.82 -66.96 83.65
N LYS A 353 -31.49 -67.04 83.82
CA LYS A 353 -30.52 -66.43 82.89
C LYS A 353 -30.56 -67.07 81.49
N ASN A 354 -30.73 -68.39 81.40
CA ASN A 354 -30.91 -69.09 80.12
C ASN A 354 -32.22 -68.69 79.43
N LEU A 355 -33.31 -68.52 80.18
CA LEU A 355 -34.59 -68.04 79.63
C LEU A 355 -34.48 -66.61 79.09
N PHE A 356 -33.84 -65.71 79.83
CA PHE A 356 -33.57 -64.34 79.38
C PHE A 356 -32.74 -64.32 78.09
N LEU A 357 -31.66 -65.12 78.03
CA LEU A 357 -30.80 -65.20 76.84
C LEU A 357 -31.54 -65.77 75.63
N ARG A 358 -32.41 -66.77 75.79
CA ARG A 358 -33.27 -67.28 74.72
C ARG A 358 -34.21 -66.21 74.19
N ASN A 359 -34.91 -65.49 75.07
CA ASN A 359 -35.80 -64.39 74.67
C ASN A 359 -35.04 -63.29 73.90
N GLN A 360 -33.80 -62.98 74.31
CA GLN A 360 -32.95 -62.03 73.61
C GLN A 360 -32.50 -62.52 72.23
N VAL A 361 -32.20 -63.82 72.07
CA VAL A 361 -31.92 -64.43 70.75
C VAL A 361 -33.16 -64.38 69.86
N ASP A 362 -34.33 -64.76 70.35
CA ASP A 362 -35.60 -64.70 69.62
C ASP A 362 -35.92 -63.27 69.12
N GLU A 363 -35.64 -62.24 69.94
CA GLU A 363 -35.75 -60.84 69.54
C GLU A 363 -34.76 -60.45 68.45
N LEU A 364 -33.50 -60.89 68.56
CA LEU A 364 -32.46 -60.60 67.57
C LEU A 364 -32.76 -61.30 66.24
N GLU A 365 -33.23 -62.55 66.26
CA GLU A 365 -33.69 -63.23 65.05
C GLU A 365 -34.84 -62.51 64.35
N LYS A 366 -35.84 -62.03 65.11
CA LYS A 366 -36.96 -61.24 64.56
C LYS A 366 -36.44 -59.94 63.92
N LYS A 367 -35.50 -59.24 64.57
CA LYS A 367 -34.87 -58.02 64.04
C LYS A 367 -34.06 -58.30 62.76
N CYS A 368 -33.29 -59.39 62.73
CA CYS A 368 -32.54 -59.83 61.56
C CYS A 368 -33.45 -60.19 60.38
N LYS A 369 -34.57 -60.89 60.62
CA LYS A 369 -35.57 -61.22 59.59
C LYS A 369 -36.17 -59.94 58.97
N VAL A 370 -36.64 -59.01 59.81
CA VAL A 370 -37.16 -57.70 59.34
C VAL A 370 -36.11 -56.90 58.55
N GLN A 371 -34.85 -56.90 58.97
CA GLN A 371 -33.75 -56.26 58.23
C GLN A 371 -33.44 -56.97 56.90
N GLN A 372 -33.54 -58.30 56.86
CA GLN A 372 -33.36 -59.10 55.63
C GLN A 372 -34.47 -58.80 54.61
N ASP A 373 -35.72 -58.68 55.06
CA ASP A 373 -36.86 -58.31 54.22
C ASP A 373 -36.74 -56.88 53.68
N GLN A 374 -36.32 -55.92 54.54
CA GLN A 374 -36.00 -54.55 54.12
C GLN A 374 -34.86 -54.50 53.09
N LEU A 375 -33.81 -55.29 53.29
CA LEU A 375 -32.70 -55.42 52.32
C LEU A 375 -33.12 -56.11 51.02
N PHE A 376 -34.14 -56.96 51.03
CA PHE A 376 -34.72 -57.54 49.81
C PHE A 376 -35.50 -56.49 49.04
N GLN A 377 -36.40 -55.75 49.70
CA GLN A 377 -37.18 -54.68 49.08
C GLN A 377 -36.28 -53.59 48.49
N LEU A 378 -35.29 -53.10 49.25
CA LEU A 378 -34.32 -52.10 48.78
C LEU A 378 -33.51 -52.58 47.57
N LYS A 379 -33.21 -53.88 47.46
CA LYS A 379 -32.57 -54.45 46.26
C LYS A 379 -33.51 -54.45 45.06
N GLN A 380 -34.78 -54.83 45.27
CA GLN A 380 -35.79 -54.83 44.21
C GLN A 380 -36.04 -53.41 43.68
N ASP A 381 -36.22 -52.43 44.57
CA ASP A 381 -36.40 -51.02 44.22
C ASP A 381 -35.16 -50.45 43.50
N LEU A 382 -33.96 -50.82 43.95
CA LEU A 382 -32.71 -50.45 43.26
C LEU A 382 -32.62 -51.07 41.86
N THR A 383 -33.05 -52.32 41.66
CA THR A 383 -33.08 -52.93 40.31
C THR A 383 -34.11 -52.28 39.40
N ASN A 384 -35.30 -51.94 39.92
CA ASN A 384 -36.36 -51.27 39.16
C ASN A 384 -35.92 -49.87 38.72
N THR A 385 -35.44 -49.05 39.66
CA THR A 385 -34.93 -47.70 39.37
C THR A 385 -33.71 -47.73 38.44
N THR A 386 -32.83 -48.72 38.55
CA THR A 386 -31.72 -48.92 37.60
C THR A 386 -32.21 -49.25 36.19
N ALA A 387 -33.28 -50.05 36.04
CA ALA A 387 -33.88 -50.36 34.75
C ALA A 387 -34.58 -49.13 34.15
N GLU A 388 -35.33 -48.36 34.94
CA GLU A 388 -35.94 -47.09 34.50
C GLU A 388 -34.90 -46.07 34.04
N LEU A 389 -33.81 -45.88 34.80
CA LEU A 389 -32.75 -44.94 34.43
C LEU A 389 -32.03 -45.34 33.14
N LYS A 390 -31.81 -46.65 32.92
CA LYS A 390 -31.29 -47.16 31.64
C LYS A 390 -32.25 -46.89 30.48
N LEU A 391 -33.55 -47.13 30.65
CA LEU A 391 -34.55 -46.86 29.62
C LEU A 391 -34.61 -45.35 29.28
N ARG A 392 -34.59 -44.48 30.29
CA ARG A 392 -34.56 -43.02 30.11
C ARG A 392 -33.27 -42.54 29.44
N ALA A 393 -32.13 -43.18 29.70
CA ALA A 393 -30.86 -42.89 29.02
C ALA A 393 -30.93 -43.22 27.53
N VAL A 394 -31.36 -44.44 27.17
CA VAL A 394 -31.54 -44.84 25.76
C VAL A 394 -32.52 -43.91 25.04
N GLN A 395 -33.65 -43.57 25.65
CA GLN A 395 -34.61 -42.61 25.07
C GLN A 395 -34.05 -41.18 24.91
N ALA A 396 -33.05 -40.78 25.70
CA ALA A 396 -32.37 -39.50 25.55
C ALA A 396 -31.31 -39.56 24.43
N GLU A 397 -30.58 -40.68 24.31
CA GLU A 397 -29.63 -40.96 23.23
C GLU A 397 -30.33 -41.00 21.86
N GLU A 398 -31.46 -41.70 21.75
CA GLU A 398 -32.31 -41.73 20.54
C GLU A 398 -32.79 -40.33 20.12
N ARG A 399 -33.23 -39.50 21.07
CA ARG A 399 -33.64 -38.11 20.80
C ARG A 399 -32.47 -37.26 20.32
N LEU A 400 -31.34 -37.34 21.02
CA LEU A 400 -30.12 -36.62 20.66
C LEU A 400 -29.63 -37.04 19.26
N GLU A 401 -29.75 -38.31 18.89
CA GLU A 401 -29.37 -38.75 17.55
C GLU A 401 -30.37 -38.33 16.46
N MET A 402 -31.67 -38.33 16.74
CA MET A 402 -32.67 -37.72 15.84
C MET A 402 -32.40 -36.22 15.63
N GLU A 403 -32.05 -35.47 16.67
CA GLU A 403 -31.68 -34.07 16.55
C GLU A 403 -30.38 -33.87 15.76
N LYS A 404 -29.33 -34.65 16.04
CA LYS A 404 -28.08 -34.65 15.25
C LYS A 404 -28.34 -34.92 13.76
N ARG A 405 -29.21 -35.89 13.43
CA ARG A 405 -29.58 -36.21 12.05
C ARG A 405 -30.33 -35.04 11.38
N ARG A 406 -31.25 -34.37 12.09
CA ARG A 406 -31.96 -33.16 11.62
C ARG A 406 -31.02 -31.97 11.40
N PHE A 407 -30.11 -31.71 12.33
CA PHE A 407 -29.11 -30.64 12.18
C PHE A 407 -28.15 -30.91 11.02
N LYS A 408 -27.70 -32.17 10.84
CA LYS A 408 -26.87 -32.56 9.70
C LYS A 408 -27.59 -32.34 8.38
N GLN A 409 -28.83 -32.80 8.25
CA GLN A 409 -29.64 -32.59 7.04
C GLN A 409 -29.87 -31.10 6.76
N SER A 410 -30.23 -30.30 7.78
CA SER A 410 -30.42 -28.85 7.62
C SER A 410 -29.14 -28.10 7.24
N LEU A 411 -27.96 -28.66 7.55
CA LEU A 411 -26.67 -28.13 7.13
C LEU A 411 -26.34 -28.52 5.69
N GLU A 412 -26.59 -29.78 5.31
CA GLU A 412 -26.47 -30.28 3.93
C GLU A 412 -27.41 -29.54 2.96
N ASP A 413 -28.65 -29.26 3.38
CA ASP A 413 -29.62 -28.46 2.62
C ASP A 413 -29.13 -27.00 2.45
N MET A 414 -28.53 -26.42 3.50
CA MET A 414 -27.98 -25.05 3.44
C MET A 414 -26.71 -24.97 2.59
N GLU A 415 -25.82 -25.96 2.66
CA GLU A 415 -24.66 -26.08 1.77
C GLU A 415 -25.09 -26.26 0.31
N SER A 416 -26.13 -27.06 0.06
CA SER A 416 -26.72 -27.22 -1.28
C SER A 416 -27.31 -25.92 -1.83
N LEU A 417 -27.91 -25.08 -0.98
CA LEU A 417 -28.40 -23.75 -1.35
C LEU A 417 -27.24 -22.80 -1.64
N ARG A 418 -26.21 -22.75 -0.78
CA ARG A 418 -25.03 -21.90 -0.99
C ARG A 418 -24.25 -22.27 -2.25
N LEU A 419 -24.15 -23.56 -2.57
CA LEU A 419 -23.52 -24.01 -3.82
C LEU A 419 -24.29 -23.46 -5.04
N LYS A 420 -25.63 -23.56 -5.05
CA LYS A 420 -26.48 -23.02 -6.13
C LYS A 420 -26.42 -21.50 -6.25
N GLU A 421 -26.30 -20.78 -5.13
CA GLU A 421 -26.06 -19.32 -5.14
C GLU A 421 -24.71 -18.98 -5.79
N VAL A 422 -23.64 -19.70 -5.43
CA VAL A 422 -22.30 -19.51 -6.01
C VAL A 422 -22.27 -19.88 -7.50
N ASP A 423 -22.90 -20.98 -7.91
CA ASP A 423 -23.02 -21.38 -9.32
C ASP A 423 -23.77 -20.31 -10.12
N HIS A 424 -24.88 -19.79 -9.60
CA HIS A 424 -25.67 -18.76 -10.27
C HIS A 424 -24.92 -17.42 -10.39
N LEU A 425 -24.22 -16.98 -9.33
CA LEU A 425 -23.36 -15.80 -9.36
C LEU A 425 -22.21 -15.98 -10.36
N THR A 426 -21.60 -17.17 -10.42
CA THR A 426 -20.51 -17.48 -11.36
C THR A 426 -21.00 -17.42 -12.80
N GLN A 427 -22.15 -18.04 -13.11
CA GLN A 427 -22.77 -17.98 -14.44
C GLN A 427 -23.15 -16.55 -14.84
N HIS A 428 -23.65 -15.73 -13.91
CA HIS A 428 -23.94 -14.32 -14.17
C HIS A 428 -22.66 -13.52 -14.45
N MET A 429 -21.58 -13.75 -13.69
CA MET A 429 -20.29 -13.12 -13.91
C MET A 429 -19.69 -13.51 -15.26
N GLU A 430 -19.69 -14.80 -15.63
CA GLU A 430 -19.26 -15.26 -16.95
C GLU A 430 -20.06 -14.63 -18.10
N ALA A 431 -21.39 -14.54 -17.96
CA ALA A 431 -22.25 -13.93 -18.97
C ALA A 431 -21.97 -12.43 -19.12
N SER A 432 -21.78 -11.72 -18.00
CA SER A 432 -21.39 -10.32 -17.99
C SER A 432 -19.99 -10.10 -18.59
N GLU A 433 -19.04 -11.00 -18.32
CA GLU A 433 -17.69 -10.91 -18.87
C GLU A 433 -17.70 -11.14 -20.38
N ARG A 434 -18.37 -12.19 -20.87
CA ARG A 434 -18.54 -12.45 -22.32
C ARG A 434 -19.19 -11.25 -23.02
N SER A 435 -20.24 -10.66 -22.43
CA SER A 435 -20.89 -9.46 -23.00
C SER A 435 -19.95 -8.24 -23.06
N MET A 436 -19.06 -8.08 -22.08
CA MET A 436 -18.02 -7.05 -22.09
C MET A 436 -16.91 -7.35 -23.10
N GLN A 437 -16.48 -8.61 -23.25
CA GLN A 437 -15.50 -9.04 -24.25
C GLN A 437 -16.04 -8.80 -25.67
N ASP A 438 -17.28 -9.21 -25.98
CA ASP A 438 -17.97 -8.91 -27.24
C ASP A 438 -18.01 -7.40 -27.54
N ARG A 439 -18.26 -6.58 -26.52
CA ARG A 439 -18.30 -5.12 -26.65
C ARG A 439 -16.92 -4.53 -26.91
N VAL A 440 -15.87 -5.06 -26.29
CA VAL A 440 -14.47 -4.66 -26.56
C VAL A 440 -14.10 -5.01 -28.00
N GLN A 441 -14.33 -6.25 -28.44
CA GLN A 441 -14.02 -6.68 -29.82
C GLN A 441 -14.74 -5.82 -30.89
N ARG A 442 -16.00 -5.45 -30.65
CA ARG A 442 -16.74 -4.51 -31.54
C ARG A 442 -16.10 -3.13 -31.58
N LEU A 443 -15.66 -2.59 -30.44
CA LEU A 443 -14.99 -1.29 -30.38
C LEU A 443 -13.60 -1.33 -31.02
N GLU A 444 -12.86 -2.44 -30.90
CA GLU A 444 -11.58 -2.66 -31.57
C GLU A 444 -11.74 -2.75 -33.09
N ALA A 445 -12.75 -3.48 -33.58
CA ALA A 445 -13.07 -3.54 -35.00
C ALA A 445 -13.44 -2.16 -35.58
N ILE A 446 -14.23 -1.36 -34.85
CA ILE A 446 -14.54 0.03 -35.23
C ILE A 446 -13.27 0.89 -35.21
N ARG A 447 -12.37 0.72 -34.23
CA ARG A 447 -11.10 1.45 -34.15
C ARG A 447 -10.21 1.17 -35.37
N ILE A 448 -10.10 -0.10 -35.77
CA ILE A 448 -9.32 -0.52 -36.94
C ILE A 448 -9.91 0.07 -38.23
N ALA A 449 -11.24 0.00 -38.41
CA ALA A 449 -11.89 0.60 -39.58
C ALA A 449 -11.65 2.12 -39.68
N LEU A 450 -11.73 2.84 -38.56
CA LEU A 450 -11.42 4.28 -38.52
C LEU A 450 -9.93 4.59 -38.73
N GLU A 451 -9.02 3.70 -38.31
CA GLU A 451 -7.58 3.79 -38.60
C GLU A 451 -7.30 3.58 -40.10
N GLU A 452 -8.02 2.67 -40.75
CA GLU A 452 -7.97 2.44 -42.20
C GLU A 452 -8.55 3.60 -43.00
N GLU A 453 -9.75 4.11 -42.66
CA GLU A 453 -10.35 5.29 -43.29
C GLU A 453 -9.43 6.52 -43.16
N LEU A 454 -8.87 6.76 -41.98
CA LEU A 454 -7.93 7.85 -41.75
C LEU A 454 -6.63 7.69 -42.57
N SER A 455 -6.19 6.45 -42.81
CA SER A 455 -5.05 6.15 -43.67
C SER A 455 -5.36 6.45 -45.14
N GLN A 456 -6.53 6.03 -45.63
CA GLN A 456 -7.01 6.29 -47.00
C GLN A 456 -7.17 7.81 -47.26
N VAL A 457 -7.79 8.55 -46.33
CA VAL A 457 -7.95 10.01 -46.45
C VAL A 457 -6.60 10.73 -46.45
N LYS A 458 -5.63 10.29 -45.63
CA LYS A 458 -4.25 10.83 -45.66
C LYS A 458 -3.56 10.55 -47.00
N ALA A 459 -3.72 9.35 -47.56
CA ALA A 459 -3.14 9.00 -48.86
C ALA A 459 -3.76 9.85 -49.99
N ALA A 460 -5.09 9.99 -50.01
CA ALA A 460 -5.80 10.83 -50.98
C ALA A 460 -5.33 12.30 -50.91
N ALA A 461 -5.32 12.89 -49.71
CA ALA A 461 -4.86 14.27 -49.51
C ALA A 461 -3.39 14.49 -49.91
N LEU A 462 -2.52 13.48 -49.75
CA LEU A 462 -1.14 13.54 -50.27
C LEU A 462 -1.11 13.52 -51.81
N THR A 463 -1.91 12.67 -52.46
CA THR A 463 -1.97 12.62 -53.94
C THR A 463 -2.58 13.88 -54.56
N GLU A 464 -3.62 14.47 -53.94
CA GLU A 464 -4.15 15.78 -54.35
C GLU A 464 -3.10 16.87 -54.19
N ARG A 465 -2.33 16.88 -53.08
CA ARG A 465 -1.28 17.86 -52.86
C ARG A 465 -0.15 17.74 -53.88
N SER A 466 0.31 16.52 -54.21
CA SER A 466 1.33 16.33 -55.26
C SER A 466 0.83 16.75 -56.64
N HIS A 467 -0.44 16.47 -56.98
CA HIS A 467 -1.00 16.92 -58.25
C HIS A 467 -1.13 18.45 -58.32
N ALA A 468 -1.54 19.10 -57.23
CA ALA A 468 -1.57 20.56 -57.13
C ALA A 468 -0.16 21.17 -57.20
N GLU A 469 0.85 20.54 -56.61
CA GLU A 469 2.26 20.93 -56.73
C GLU A 469 2.75 20.80 -58.19
N GLU A 470 2.40 19.72 -58.90
CA GLU A 470 2.71 19.53 -60.33
C GLU A 470 2.05 20.58 -61.24
N GLU A 471 0.75 20.83 -61.10
CA GLU A 471 0.05 21.85 -61.88
C GLU A 471 0.60 23.25 -61.60
N LEU A 472 0.95 23.55 -60.35
CA LEU A 472 1.58 24.81 -59.96
C LEU A 472 3.00 24.94 -60.57
N ILE A 473 3.75 23.85 -60.74
CA ILE A 473 5.01 23.83 -61.50
C ILE A 473 4.76 24.07 -63.00
N LYS A 474 3.76 23.43 -63.61
CA LYS A 474 3.38 23.65 -65.02
C LYS A 474 3.02 25.11 -65.28
N VAL A 475 2.14 25.69 -64.45
CA VAL A 475 1.74 27.10 -64.54
C VAL A 475 2.92 28.05 -64.33
N ARG A 476 3.83 27.78 -63.38
CA ARG A 476 5.07 28.58 -63.20
C ARG A 476 5.98 28.51 -64.42
N ASN A 477 6.11 27.35 -65.05
CA ASN A 477 6.96 27.18 -66.23
C ASN A 477 6.34 27.84 -67.47
N GLN A 478 5.01 27.75 -67.65
CA GLN A 478 4.32 28.48 -68.71
C GLN A 478 4.42 30.00 -68.51
N ALA A 479 4.20 30.51 -67.30
CA ALA A 479 4.32 31.93 -67.01
C ALA A 479 5.74 32.47 -67.28
N ARG A 480 6.78 31.68 -66.98
CA ARG A 480 8.17 31.99 -67.33
C ARG A 480 8.41 31.99 -68.85
N LEU A 481 7.82 31.06 -69.58
CA LEU A 481 7.93 31.00 -71.04
C LEU A 481 7.22 32.19 -71.70
N ASP A 482 6.02 32.54 -71.25
CA ASP A 482 5.28 33.73 -71.68
C ASP A 482 6.05 35.02 -71.36
N GLU A 483 6.68 35.10 -70.19
CA GLU A 483 7.53 36.23 -69.78
C GLU A 483 8.80 36.33 -70.64
N GLN A 484 9.47 35.20 -70.91
CA GLN A 484 10.63 35.15 -71.80
C GLN A 484 10.25 35.56 -73.24
N GLN A 485 9.15 35.05 -73.80
CA GLN A 485 8.69 35.45 -75.14
C GLN A 485 8.32 36.93 -75.21
N ARG A 486 7.77 37.51 -74.13
CA ARG A 486 7.53 38.96 -74.04
C ARG A 486 8.83 39.76 -73.97
N LEU A 487 9.85 39.27 -73.26
CA LEU A 487 11.18 39.88 -73.23
C LEU A 487 11.84 39.83 -74.61
N GLU A 488 11.88 38.67 -75.25
CA GLU A 488 12.41 38.47 -76.61
C GLU A 488 11.72 39.40 -77.63
N HIS A 489 10.40 39.53 -77.58
CA HIS A 489 9.66 40.45 -78.44
C HIS A 489 9.91 41.94 -78.11
N LEU A 490 10.09 42.28 -76.84
CA LEU A 490 10.47 43.64 -76.42
C LEU A 490 11.91 43.99 -76.82
N GLU A 491 12.83 43.03 -76.78
CA GLU A 491 14.21 43.17 -77.24
C GLU A 491 14.28 43.31 -78.78
N GLU A 492 13.53 42.50 -79.54
CA GLU A 492 13.39 42.65 -80.99
C GLU A 492 12.80 44.02 -81.34
N LYS A 493 11.75 44.45 -80.64
CA LYS A 493 11.14 45.78 -80.84
C LYS A 493 12.10 46.91 -80.46
N LEU A 494 12.87 46.77 -79.38
CA LEU A 494 13.89 47.74 -78.98
C LEU A 494 15.01 47.81 -80.03
N ARG A 495 15.42 46.67 -80.59
CA ARG A 495 16.38 46.57 -81.67
C ARG A 495 15.87 47.27 -82.94
N LEU A 496 14.66 46.97 -83.40
CA LEU A 496 14.06 47.62 -84.57
C LEU A 496 13.92 49.14 -84.38
N MET A 497 13.53 49.58 -83.17
CA MET A 497 13.50 51.02 -82.82
C MET A 497 14.91 51.65 -82.78
N THR A 498 15.94 50.87 -82.44
CA THR A 498 17.36 51.31 -82.45
C THR A 498 17.89 51.40 -83.88
N GLU A 499 17.61 50.42 -84.72
CA GLU A 499 17.95 50.42 -86.15
C GLU A 499 17.24 51.60 -86.85
N ALA A 500 15.95 51.81 -86.63
CA ALA A 500 15.20 52.96 -87.17
C ALA A 500 15.70 54.32 -86.64
N ARG A 501 16.11 54.40 -85.36
CA ARG A 501 16.77 55.60 -84.80
C ARG A 501 18.08 55.88 -85.53
N ASP A 502 18.89 54.85 -85.76
CA ASP A 502 20.20 55.00 -86.37
C ASP A 502 20.11 55.28 -87.89
N GLU A 503 19.10 54.75 -88.58
CA GLU A 503 18.72 55.18 -89.92
C GLU A 503 18.29 56.66 -89.95
N ALA A 504 17.41 57.08 -89.05
CA ALA A 504 16.99 58.48 -88.95
C ALA A 504 18.16 59.42 -88.62
N GLN A 505 19.09 58.99 -87.74
CA GLN A 505 20.32 59.72 -87.43
C GLN A 505 21.26 59.78 -88.63
N ASN A 506 21.42 58.69 -89.39
CA ASN A 506 22.20 58.68 -90.63
C ASN A 506 21.56 59.56 -91.73
N CYS A 507 20.24 59.62 -91.83
CA CYS A 507 19.53 60.55 -92.70
C CYS A 507 19.74 62.01 -92.25
N CYS A 508 19.72 62.31 -90.96
CA CYS A 508 20.06 63.62 -90.42
C CYS A 508 21.53 64.01 -90.69
N LEU A 509 22.47 63.05 -90.62
CA LEU A 509 23.88 63.27 -90.96
C LEU A 509 24.06 63.54 -92.46
N LYS A 510 23.41 62.77 -93.34
CA LYS A 510 23.38 63.02 -94.79
C LYS A 510 22.77 64.38 -95.12
N GLN A 511 21.67 64.77 -94.48
CA GLN A 511 21.08 66.11 -94.63
C GLN A 511 22.03 67.21 -94.14
N LYS A 512 22.70 67.04 -92.98
CA LYS A 512 23.72 68.00 -92.50
C LYS A 512 24.89 68.13 -93.48
N GLN A 513 25.34 67.03 -94.09
CA GLN A 513 26.36 67.07 -95.13
C GLN A 513 25.85 67.81 -96.39
N MET A 514 24.67 67.48 -96.89
CA MET A 514 24.06 68.18 -98.04
C MET A 514 23.85 69.67 -97.79
N VAL A 515 23.44 70.06 -96.57
CA VAL A 515 23.33 71.46 -96.15
C VAL A 515 24.71 72.12 -96.08
N GLY A 516 25.74 71.42 -95.61
CA GLY A 516 27.13 71.88 -95.65
C GLY A 516 27.63 72.11 -97.08
N GLU A 517 27.40 71.16 -97.99
CA GLU A 517 27.75 71.28 -99.41
C GLU A 517 26.97 72.40 -100.11
N ALA A 518 25.68 72.57 -99.78
CA ALA A 518 24.85 73.67 -100.25
C ALA A 518 25.35 75.02 -99.70
N GLN A 519 25.77 75.08 -98.44
CA GLN A 519 26.36 76.28 -97.83
C GLN A 519 27.72 76.62 -98.46
N VAL A 520 28.56 75.63 -98.77
CA VAL A 520 29.82 75.84 -99.52
C VAL A 520 29.53 76.39 -100.91
N LYS A 521 28.54 75.84 -101.63
CA LYS A 521 28.10 76.36 -102.94
C LYS A 521 27.51 77.77 -102.83
N ALA A 522 26.71 78.06 -101.79
CA ALA A 522 26.17 79.40 -101.53
C ALA A 522 27.30 80.41 -101.21
N ASN A 523 28.30 80.02 -100.43
CA ASN A 523 29.47 80.84 -100.13
C ASN A 523 30.31 81.08 -101.40
N GLN A 524 30.50 80.07 -102.27
CA GLN A 524 31.16 80.22 -103.57
C GLN A 524 30.40 81.17 -104.50
N LEU A 525 29.08 81.05 -104.57
CA LEU A 525 28.22 81.94 -105.36
C LEU A 525 28.18 83.37 -104.80
N SER A 526 28.21 83.55 -103.48
CA SER A 526 28.37 84.89 -102.87
C SER A 526 29.71 85.48 -103.24
N LEU A 527 30.80 84.73 -103.10
CA LEU A 527 32.15 85.20 -103.40
C LEU A 527 32.32 85.52 -104.90
N HIS A 528 31.63 84.79 -105.78
CA HIS A 528 31.52 85.13 -107.20
C HIS A 528 30.66 86.39 -107.45
N ALA A 529 29.52 86.53 -106.77
CA ALA A 529 28.68 87.73 -106.84
C ALA A 529 29.38 88.99 -106.27
N ASP A 530 30.24 88.83 -105.27
CA ASP A 530 31.06 89.89 -104.68
C ASP A 530 32.25 90.24 -105.59
N GLY A 531 32.81 89.26 -106.32
CA GLY A 531 33.75 89.51 -107.42
C GLY A 531 33.09 90.26 -108.58
N LEU A 532 31.85 89.90 -108.95
CA LEU A 532 31.05 90.62 -109.95
C LEU A 532 30.66 92.03 -109.47
N ARG A 533 30.32 92.22 -108.19
CA ARG A 533 30.10 93.55 -107.59
C ARG A 533 31.35 94.42 -107.70
N ARG A 534 32.52 93.93 -107.28
CA ARG A 534 33.79 94.65 -107.45
C ARG A 534 34.08 94.98 -108.91
N ARG A 535 33.77 94.08 -109.84
CA ARG A 535 33.95 94.35 -111.28
C ARG A 535 32.97 95.40 -111.82
N ILE A 536 31.77 95.49 -111.25
CA ILE A 536 30.81 96.57 -111.53
C ILE A 536 31.27 97.88 -110.91
N GLU A 537 31.81 97.85 -109.68
CA GLU A 537 32.38 99.02 -108.99
C GLU A 537 33.61 99.58 -109.74
N GLU A 538 34.52 98.72 -110.21
CA GLU A 538 35.63 99.06 -111.11
C GLU A 538 35.12 99.72 -112.40
N LEU A 539 34.15 99.12 -113.08
CA LEU A 539 33.58 99.66 -114.33
C LEU A 539 32.79 100.95 -114.11
N GLN A 540 32.16 101.13 -112.94
CA GLN A 540 31.51 102.39 -112.55
C GLN A 540 32.54 103.47 -112.19
N GLN A 541 33.68 103.10 -111.60
CA GLN A 541 34.78 104.04 -111.33
C GLN A 541 35.47 104.48 -112.64
N ASP A 542 35.70 103.55 -113.56
CA ASP A 542 36.18 103.86 -114.92
C ASP A 542 35.17 104.76 -115.67
N LEU A 543 33.88 104.43 -115.64
CA LEU A 543 32.82 105.24 -116.26
C LEU A 543 32.75 106.64 -115.66
N ASN A 544 32.73 106.76 -114.32
CA ASN A 544 32.76 108.05 -113.62
C ASN A 544 34.03 108.84 -113.97
N SER A 545 35.20 108.20 -114.10
CA SER A 545 36.43 108.89 -114.52
C SER A 545 36.33 109.43 -115.96
N LYS A 546 35.70 108.68 -116.87
CA LYS A 546 35.43 109.10 -118.25
C LYS A 546 34.40 110.22 -118.33
N GLU A 547 33.36 110.19 -117.49
CA GLU A 547 32.44 111.30 -117.35
C GLU A 547 33.12 112.52 -116.73
N GLN A 548 34.03 112.36 -115.76
CA GLN A 548 34.82 113.48 -115.19
C GLN A 548 35.76 114.11 -116.24
N GLU A 549 36.42 113.32 -117.09
CA GLU A 549 37.17 113.81 -118.26
C GLU A 549 36.27 114.62 -119.21
N LYS A 550 35.11 114.07 -119.61
CA LYS A 550 34.20 114.76 -120.54
C LYS A 550 33.54 116.00 -119.91
N VAL A 551 33.23 115.98 -118.62
CA VAL A 551 32.71 117.12 -117.86
C VAL A 551 33.77 118.20 -117.69
N THR A 552 35.06 117.87 -117.55
CA THR A 552 36.14 118.87 -117.50
C THR A 552 36.44 119.47 -118.87
N GLU A 553 36.40 118.71 -119.96
CA GLU A 553 36.43 119.24 -121.34
C GLU A 553 35.23 120.18 -121.60
N VAL A 554 34.00 119.74 -121.31
CA VAL A 554 32.78 120.53 -121.50
C VAL A 554 32.81 121.79 -120.64
N ASN A 555 33.27 121.73 -119.39
CA ASN A 555 33.41 122.92 -118.56
C ASN A 555 34.49 123.89 -119.09
N LYS A 556 35.55 123.40 -119.75
CA LYS A 556 36.57 124.26 -120.37
C LYS A 556 35.98 125.06 -121.54
N VAL A 557 35.29 124.38 -122.46
CA VAL A 557 34.55 125.00 -123.58
C VAL A 557 33.45 125.95 -123.05
N LYS A 558 32.79 125.58 -121.95
CA LYS A 558 31.78 126.41 -121.29
C LYS A 558 32.37 127.68 -120.65
N VAL A 559 33.58 127.64 -120.09
CA VAL A 559 34.27 128.82 -119.56
C VAL A 559 34.65 129.78 -120.69
N GLU A 560 35.22 129.28 -121.78
CA GLU A 560 35.54 130.07 -122.99
C GLU A 560 34.27 130.72 -123.58
N LEU A 561 33.14 130.00 -123.61
CA LEU A 561 31.84 130.55 -123.98
C LEU A 561 31.28 131.53 -122.94
N GLN A 562 31.52 131.34 -121.64
CA GLN A 562 31.05 132.25 -120.59
C GLN A 562 31.82 133.58 -120.57
N GLU A 563 33.09 133.63 -120.98
CA GLU A 563 33.81 134.90 -121.19
C GLU A 563 33.25 135.67 -122.40
N GLN A 564 32.97 134.99 -123.52
CA GLN A 564 32.31 135.61 -124.68
C GLN A 564 30.88 136.08 -124.36
N ILE A 565 30.10 135.28 -123.63
CA ILE A 565 28.78 135.67 -123.14
C ILE A 565 28.88 136.84 -122.14
N GLY A 566 29.92 136.91 -121.30
CA GLY A 566 30.17 138.03 -120.40
C GLY A 566 30.37 139.35 -121.14
N HIS A 567 31.18 139.35 -122.21
CA HIS A 567 31.32 140.49 -123.11
C HIS A 567 29.98 140.92 -123.73
N LEU A 568 29.22 139.97 -124.26
CA LEU A 568 27.90 140.23 -124.86
C LEU A 568 26.83 140.65 -123.84
N GLN A 569 26.97 140.27 -122.56
CA GLN A 569 26.07 140.67 -121.47
C GLN A 569 26.35 142.10 -120.97
N ALA A 570 27.61 142.54 -120.98
CA ALA A 570 27.95 143.95 -120.76
C ALA A 570 27.37 144.85 -121.87
N GLU A 571 27.43 144.40 -123.13
CA GLU A 571 26.84 145.12 -124.26
C GLU A 571 25.30 145.09 -124.23
N ARG A 572 24.70 143.96 -123.86
CA ARG A 572 23.25 143.79 -123.71
C ARG A 572 22.65 144.62 -122.57
N THR A 573 23.33 144.75 -121.43
CA THR A 573 22.83 145.58 -120.31
C THR A 573 22.85 147.07 -120.67
N ALA A 574 23.83 147.53 -121.47
CA ALA A 574 23.79 148.87 -122.07
C ALA A 574 22.61 149.04 -123.05
N GLN A 575 22.25 148.01 -123.82
CA GLN A 575 21.05 148.02 -124.69
C GLN A 575 19.73 147.94 -123.92
N GLU A 576 19.69 147.30 -122.76
CA GLU A 576 18.46 147.20 -121.96
C GLU A 576 18.08 148.57 -121.34
N GLY A 577 19.06 149.41 -120.99
CA GLY A 577 18.83 150.84 -120.68
C GLY A 577 18.33 151.70 -121.86
N LEU A 578 18.54 151.26 -123.11
CA LEU A 578 17.89 151.85 -124.29
C LEU A 578 16.48 151.28 -124.51
N ARG A 579 16.25 150.00 -124.22
CA ARG A 579 14.92 149.38 -124.30
C ARG A 579 13.93 149.98 -123.31
N GLU A 580 14.33 150.37 -122.10
CA GLU A 580 13.41 151.04 -121.18
C GLU A 580 12.96 152.42 -121.70
N LYS A 581 13.84 153.18 -122.36
CA LYS A 581 13.47 154.42 -123.06
C LYS A 581 12.53 154.16 -124.23
N ILE A 582 12.76 153.09 -125.01
CA ILE A 582 11.85 152.68 -126.09
C ILE A 582 10.49 152.28 -125.51
N ALA A 583 10.44 151.49 -124.44
CA ALA A 583 9.19 151.11 -123.77
C ALA A 583 8.45 152.28 -123.11
N ALA A 584 9.12 153.41 -122.82
CA ALA A 584 8.46 154.65 -122.41
C ALA A 584 7.81 155.35 -123.63
N LEU A 585 8.53 155.45 -124.74
CA LEU A 585 8.02 156.02 -126.00
C LEU A 585 6.87 155.19 -126.59
N GLU A 586 6.97 153.86 -126.58
CA GLU A 586 5.90 152.95 -127.03
C GLU A 586 4.62 153.10 -126.21
N ARG A 587 4.70 153.36 -124.90
CA ARG A 587 3.52 153.65 -124.08
C ARG A 587 2.84 154.96 -124.49
N GLN A 588 3.61 156.01 -124.79
CA GLN A 588 3.07 157.26 -125.33
C GLN A 588 2.47 157.06 -126.73
N LEU A 589 3.15 156.32 -127.61
CA LEU A 589 2.70 156.03 -128.97
C LEU A 589 1.43 155.15 -128.98
N LYS A 590 1.27 154.24 -128.01
CA LYS A 590 0.06 153.42 -127.84
C LYS A 590 -1.15 154.24 -127.39
N VAL A 591 -0.96 155.26 -126.55
CA VAL A 591 -2.02 156.23 -126.22
C VAL A 591 -2.36 157.09 -127.45
N LEU A 592 -1.35 157.59 -128.17
CA LEU A 592 -1.57 158.37 -129.40
C LEU A 592 -2.30 157.55 -130.48
N SER A 593 -1.95 156.28 -130.62
CA SER A 593 -2.57 155.31 -131.52
C SER A 593 -4.03 155.01 -131.14
N SER A 594 -4.36 154.94 -129.85
CA SER A 594 -5.75 154.82 -129.38
C SER A 594 -6.59 156.02 -129.81
N ASN A 595 -6.13 157.23 -129.48
CA ASN A 595 -6.85 158.46 -129.78
C ASN A 595 -6.96 158.71 -131.30
N HIS A 596 -5.94 158.33 -132.07
CA HIS A 596 -5.98 158.42 -133.52
C HIS A 596 -6.91 157.36 -134.14
N ARG A 597 -7.07 156.19 -133.51
CA ARG A 597 -8.01 155.15 -133.95
C ARG A 597 -9.47 155.54 -133.72
N GLU A 598 -9.79 156.22 -132.62
CA GLU A 598 -11.11 156.83 -132.42
C GLU A 598 -11.37 157.94 -133.45
N ALA A 599 -10.41 158.86 -133.63
CA ALA A 599 -10.54 159.92 -134.63
C ALA A 599 -10.63 159.39 -136.08
N LEU A 600 -10.01 158.24 -136.39
CA LEU A 600 -10.16 157.56 -137.67
C LEU A 600 -11.55 156.92 -137.80
N LEU A 601 -12.12 156.32 -136.77
CA LEU A 601 -13.48 155.75 -136.83
C LEU A 601 -14.56 156.82 -137.03
N ASP A 602 -14.44 157.97 -136.35
CA ASP A 602 -15.33 159.13 -136.61
C ASP A 602 -15.18 159.64 -138.05
N LYS A 603 -13.95 159.68 -138.58
CA LYS A 603 -13.70 160.08 -139.97
C LYS A 603 -14.09 159.03 -141.00
N GLU A 604 -14.03 157.74 -140.70
CA GLU A 604 -14.59 156.67 -141.53
C GLU A 604 -16.13 156.74 -141.56
N GLY A 605 -16.76 157.21 -140.48
CA GLY A 605 -18.18 157.58 -140.45
C GLY A 605 -18.51 158.74 -141.39
N GLU A 606 -17.81 159.88 -141.28
CA GLU A 606 -17.97 161.01 -142.20
C GLU A 606 -17.66 160.63 -143.67
N ILE A 607 -16.59 159.88 -143.90
CA ILE A 607 -16.18 159.41 -145.23
C ILE A 607 -17.23 158.46 -145.80
N SER A 608 -17.87 157.60 -145.00
CA SER A 608 -18.97 156.75 -145.48
C SER A 608 -20.17 157.58 -145.97
N VAL A 609 -20.51 158.65 -145.25
CA VAL A 609 -21.58 159.59 -145.65
C VAL A 609 -21.20 160.43 -146.87
N LEU A 610 -19.92 160.75 -147.05
CA LEU A 610 -19.40 161.43 -148.24
C LEU A 610 -19.28 160.48 -149.45
N MET A 611 -18.91 159.22 -149.24
CA MET A 611 -18.83 158.17 -150.26
C MET A 611 -20.21 157.89 -150.85
N GLU A 612 -21.27 157.80 -150.03
CA GLU A 612 -22.62 157.59 -150.56
C GLU A 612 -23.13 158.82 -151.36
N LYS A 613 -22.72 160.04 -150.98
CA LYS A 613 -22.94 161.26 -151.79
C LYS A 613 -22.10 161.29 -153.07
N LEU A 614 -20.86 160.78 -153.03
CA LEU A 614 -19.99 160.68 -154.20
C LEU A 614 -20.54 159.66 -155.18
N ARG A 615 -20.99 158.50 -154.70
CA ARG A 615 -21.61 157.42 -155.47
C ARG A 615 -22.86 157.88 -156.22
N MET A 616 -23.68 158.73 -155.60
CA MET A 616 -24.79 159.43 -156.27
C MET A 616 -24.32 160.37 -157.39
N LYS A 617 -23.17 161.05 -157.20
CA LYS A 617 -22.55 161.90 -158.25
C LYS A 617 -21.82 161.10 -159.34
N GLU A 618 -21.26 159.95 -159.03
CA GLU A 618 -20.67 159.03 -160.00
C GLU A 618 -21.74 158.36 -160.86
N ALA A 619 -22.95 158.14 -160.34
CA ALA A 619 -24.11 157.74 -161.14
C ALA A 619 -24.53 158.85 -162.13
N ASP A 620 -24.54 160.12 -161.71
CA ASP A 620 -24.77 161.27 -162.61
C ASP A 620 -23.66 161.40 -163.69
N ILE A 621 -22.40 161.25 -163.30
CA ILE A 621 -21.25 161.33 -164.23
C ILE A 621 -21.22 160.12 -165.18
N SER A 622 -21.64 158.95 -164.74
CA SER A 622 -21.80 157.77 -165.61
C SER A 622 -22.85 158.00 -166.69
N ARG A 623 -23.98 158.65 -166.33
CA ARG A 623 -24.97 159.14 -167.30
C ARG A 623 -24.36 160.08 -168.35
N MET A 624 -23.59 161.08 -167.92
CA MET A 624 -22.93 162.00 -168.86
C MET A 624 -21.90 161.28 -169.74
N ARG A 625 -21.20 160.27 -169.22
CA ARG A 625 -20.29 159.43 -170.01
C ARG A 625 -21.01 158.56 -171.03
N GLU A 626 -22.24 158.10 -170.76
CA GLU A 626 -23.07 157.43 -171.77
C GLU A 626 -23.54 158.40 -172.87
N GLU A 627 -23.91 159.64 -172.52
CA GLU A 627 -24.24 160.68 -173.50
C GLU A 627 -23.03 161.09 -174.37
N GLU A 628 -21.83 161.21 -173.78
CA GLU A 628 -20.60 161.48 -174.53
C GLU A 628 -20.13 160.27 -175.35
N ALA A 629 -20.31 159.03 -174.86
CA ALA A 629 -20.06 157.82 -175.64
C ALA A 629 -20.97 157.74 -176.87
N GLN A 630 -22.25 158.15 -176.76
CA GLN A 630 -23.14 158.26 -177.91
C GLN A 630 -22.67 159.33 -178.90
N ARG A 631 -22.23 160.52 -178.44
CA ARG A 631 -21.67 161.57 -179.32
C ARG A 631 -20.39 161.14 -180.03
N ALA A 632 -19.47 160.50 -179.31
CA ALA A 632 -18.23 159.97 -179.88
C ALA A 632 -18.50 158.83 -180.89
N SER A 633 -19.46 157.95 -180.59
CA SER A 633 -19.90 156.90 -181.51
C SER A 633 -20.44 157.46 -182.83
N ILE A 634 -21.23 158.55 -182.78
CA ILE A 634 -21.70 159.25 -183.98
C ILE A 634 -20.53 159.80 -184.80
N LEU A 635 -19.50 160.35 -184.15
CA LEU A 635 -18.31 160.90 -184.81
C LEU A 635 -17.42 159.81 -185.44
N GLN A 636 -17.25 158.67 -184.77
CA GLN A 636 -16.55 157.50 -185.31
C GLN A 636 -17.28 156.91 -186.52
N ASN A 637 -18.61 156.81 -186.45
CA ASN A 637 -19.45 156.36 -187.57
C ASN A 637 -19.41 157.33 -188.76
N ALA A 638 -19.33 158.65 -188.52
CA ALA A 638 -19.21 159.65 -189.59
C ALA A 638 -17.93 159.51 -190.42
N ILE A 639 -16.81 159.08 -189.81
CA ILE A 639 -15.54 158.86 -190.51
C ILE A 639 -15.53 157.49 -191.21
N MET A 640 -16.03 156.43 -190.57
CA MET A 640 -16.20 155.11 -191.20
C MET A 640 -17.13 155.15 -192.43
N ALA A 641 -18.14 156.03 -192.43
CA ALA A 641 -19.14 156.13 -193.50
C ALA A 641 -18.59 156.58 -194.86
N TYR A 642 -17.34 157.06 -194.95
CA TYR A 642 -16.73 157.40 -196.24
C TYR A 642 -15.97 156.21 -196.90
N VAL A 643 -15.59 155.16 -196.14
CA VAL A 643 -14.68 154.11 -196.65
C VAL A 643 -15.00 152.67 -196.18
N GLN A 644 -16.05 152.08 -196.79
CA GLN A 644 -16.17 150.63 -197.09
C GLN A 644 -16.46 149.64 -195.92
N GLY A 645 -17.00 148.42 -196.16
CA GLY A 645 -17.58 147.93 -197.43
C GLY A 645 -17.70 146.40 -197.69
N SER A 646 -18.24 145.59 -196.76
CA SER A 646 -18.98 144.31 -197.01
C SER A 646 -18.31 143.01 -197.56
N SER A 647 -18.79 141.86 -197.03
CA SER A 647 -18.78 140.47 -197.59
C SER A 647 -17.44 139.68 -197.65
N LEU A 648 -17.32 138.35 -197.43
CA LEU A 648 -18.21 137.21 -197.03
C LEU A 648 -17.59 136.47 -195.79
N GLY A 649 -18.14 135.42 -195.13
CA GLY A 649 -19.26 134.50 -195.40
C GLY A 649 -19.71 133.68 -194.15
N THR A 650 -20.37 132.52 -194.30
CA THR A 650 -21.34 131.97 -193.30
C THR A 650 -21.35 130.45 -193.04
N HIS A 651 -21.66 130.02 -191.80
CA HIS A 651 -22.58 128.90 -191.45
C HIS A 651 -22.95 128.92 -189.94
N SER A 652 -24.05 128.26 -189.51
CA SER A 652 -24.67 128.52 -188.18
C SER A 652 -25.76 127.50 -187.74
N LEU A 653 -26.36 127.74 -186.56
CA LEU A 653 -27.62 127.21 -185.97
C LEU A 653 -27.55 125.85 -185.22
N ARG A 654 -28.30 125.57 -184.14
CA ARG A 654 -29.16 126.35 -183.18
C ARG A 654 -29.38 125.50 -181.89
N LYS A 655 -30.05 125.94 -180.81
CA LYS A 655 -30.99 127.06 -180.58
C LYS A 655 -30.41 128.14 -179.68
#